data_AF-A0AA36JSK0-F1
#
_entry.id   AF-A0AA36JSK0-F1
#
_cell.length_a   1.000
_cell.length_b   1.000
_cell.length_c   1.000
_cell.angle_alpha   90.00
_cell.angle_beta   90.00
_cell.angle_gamma   90.00
#
_symmetry.space_group_name_H-M   'P 1'
#
loop_
_entity.id
_entity.type
_entity.pdbx_description
1 polymer ?
#
loop_
_entity_poly.entity_id
_entity_poly.type
_entity_poly.pdbx_seq_one_letter_code
_entity_poly.pdbx_strand_id
1 'polypeptide(L)'
;MADRDEERTEEDTEKEETDHTEPMSSVNREEEEPTFKSDSESSADGEVYESGDLNDASVTKYQAIHPDSMEDLFLPEALAQELKQCFQLFVQNSREAAAEALYDALTESLPTSSFSTPRPILSIRLITGISNLILNCGDPISLRRAAEVMAFQHLDREVNVSRLEVARDAMLAAIEIEVGVNYTARMHAGLQALLSYAAGAFLFVRKEYAIRIKTVLRSWSIANSTNEEQSQKEQEEEEQQQQEELEAVGVEVPPSPNKIQSGDDSPQLDTCEDMDFYKDNESMKVPSTFTEMFLFNAAVMGYGSAVWMNVILRHFEDIATNVANTLRLQEECDVLSLVLAQYKGTIVLSEFKLVMMAALRSLVPKEWDLQHETAWSWLWDRVEGMLKENMGKPQVYRKELQRLFLESMDQDTMSKFQRGIYSRFFSMAPKGQDFFKQSSTRLNFIIDRNVEMVMEIFAKPRDVVEQLSALGLRHVGYRIPTDLVPPFVVAATEELAHWTTQSKAVEAFSWSLSLISKILMRVIQQGSTIAMLAIVTNEKPALKKAIALSPRKHRARDLLDVTVGTQSISPLMWSIESGSLCSAEAIIEDLLVIRADRDVYYYGAPALFRRHPDVIHRMCHSAPSLLTPLLEGLIWRSRQTNDGFRRVNYYIQYLIQDLEGNFNDTFLWLVEFADPKVVSHPAVVLASDLTWRGLARKQFTLGQTYFLATMVAFIVSQCLTVEHDYHTSLEENVVKFVCRVFIYVCSLPSLLFELARLIALDFMRGRIRRFWFLPIPQRLCSFSKVGKMCLAFVLSIMVAFEPILHCAVAQDQPLTEGESAPLLFTSSCPSAEVNKDLYGTLSSLGLLLYWFLCAELSVYSMQVSAFSLVVVRVCGEVLLFLGALAFCIISFASAMSCLNHHILEFNGLLPTAKALMQISLGIFPNSSMAKTENDVPVFVLVCIFVALVFIILANILIAQLYQCYHDQFAAMAGYAHLNRLSVIVTTCKSVSRSSWKKFLSSLHFEEKLDFNQGDVGISGGVQILEPSHLHPTNVDTIRRFGGSSAPWSPWPEEDTESTFDKFDRLEKLIISLAPKKTSGRRRAGTGSSSVVQSSEAYSHDSHASYASGASGA
;
A
#
# COMPACT_ATOMS: atom_id res chain seq x y z
N MET A 1 37.30 -22.59 23.28
CA MET A 1 38.47 -22.74 22.39
C MET A 1 38.68 -21.35 21.80
N ALA A 2 39.62 -20.63 22.43
CA ALA A 2 40.22 -19.33 22.10
C ALA A 2 39.31 -18.16 21.63
N ASP A 3 38.90 -17.37 22.62
CA ASP A 3 38.65 -15.92 22.52
C ASP A 3 39.92 -15.14 22.17
N ARG A 4 39.76 -13.97 21.54
CA ARG A 4 40.77 -12.91 21.56
C ARG A 4 40.12 -11.53 21.51
N ASP A 5 40.43 -10.78 22.57
CA ASP A 5 40.21 -9.37 22.82
C ASP A 5 40.98 -8.45 21.85
N GLU A 6 40.51 -7.22 21.70
CA GLU A 6 41.38 -6.03 21.69
C GLU A 6 40.60 -4.76 22.10
N GLU A 7 41.09 -4.12 23.16
CA GLU A 7 40.66 -2.87 23.79
C GLU A 7 41.05 -1.62 22.97
N ARG A 8 40.29 -0.51 23.11
CA ARG A 8 40.89 0.77 23.51
C ARG A 8 39.87 1.78 24.07
N THR A 9 40.20 2.26 25.25
CA THR A 9 39.61 3.29 26.12
C THR A 9 40.17 4.69 25.83
N GLU A 10 39.38 5.73 26.13
CA GLU A 10 39.78 7.08 26.64
C GLU A 10 38.46 7.74 27.13
N GLU A 11 38.13 7.70 28.43
CA GLU A 11 38.47 8.64 29.52
C GLU A 11 38.09 10.11 29.26
N ASP A 12 37.09 10.62 29.97
CA ASP A 12 37.12 11.98 30.53
C ASP A 12 36.21 12.15 31.75
N THR A 13 36.67 13.02 32.64
CA THR A 13 36.47 13.01 34.09
C THR A 13 35.43 14.00 34.59
N GLU A 14 35.01 13.77 35.82
CA GLU A 14 33.92 14.41 36.55
C GLU A 14 34.46 15.45 37.58
N LYS A 15 33.58 16.36 38.05
CA LYS A 15 33.59 17.16 39.32
C LYS A 15 34.28 18.55 39.28
N GLU A 16 33.83 19.59 40.01
CA GLU A 16 33.02 19.66 41.24
C GLU A 16 32.41 21.07 41.47
N GLU A 17 31.45 21.14 42.41
CA GLU A 17 30.56 22.22 42.83
C GLU A 17 31.22 23.44 43.53
N THR A 18 30.53 24.60 43.58
CA THR A 18 30.02 25.17 44.86
C THR A 18 29.18 26.45 44.69
N ASP A 19 28.19 26.51 45.59
CA ASP A 19 27.06 27.41 45.81
C ASP A 19 27.44 28.77 46.44
N HIS A 20 26.68 29.85 46.15
CA HIS A 20 26.21 30.83 47.14
C HIS A 20 25.41 32.02 46.56
N THR A 21 24.09 32.00 46.83
CA THR A 21 23.22 33.08 47.36
C THR A 21 23.12 34.49 46.71
N GLU A 22 21.89 34.77 46.23
CA GLU A 22 21.11 36.04 46.13
C GLU A 22 21.25 37.03 47.33
N PRO A 23 20.81 38.34 47.28
CA PRO A 23 19.53 38.77 46.66
C PRO A 23 19.34 40.24 46.15
N MET A 24 18.20 40.37 45.43
CA MET A 24 17.18 41.42 45.48
C MET A 24 17.25 42.74 44.68
N SER A 25 16.05 42.99 44.10
CA SER A 25 15.41 44.27 43.75
C SER A 25 15.85 44.93 42.44
N SER A 26 15.03 45.61 41.65
CA SER A 26 13.58 45.72 41.40
C SER A 26 13.42 46.85 40.36
N VAL A 27 12.26 46.93 39.71
CA VAL A 27 11.68 48.14 39.08
C VAL A 27 11.96 48.37 37.58
N ASN A 28 10.90 48.07 36.82
CA ASN A 28 10.21 48.85 35.78
C ASN A 28 10.94 49.55 34.62
N ARG A 29 10.31 49.31 33.46
CA ARG A 29 9.69 50.28 32.53
C ARG A 29 10.48 50.71 31.29
N GLU A 30 9.72 50.63 30.20
CA GLU A 30 9.58 51.59 29.10
C GLU A 30 10.83 51.81 28.23
N GLU A 31 10.80 51.34 26.99
CA GLU A 31 10.20 51.99 25.80
C GLU A 31 11.24 52.85 25.07
N GLU A 32 11.08 52.83 23.75
CA GLU A 32 11.54 53.83 22.79
C GLU A 32 12.99 53.74 22.28
N GLU A 33 13.05 53.38 21.00
CA GLU A 33 14.04 53.86 20.03
C GLU A 33 14.29 55.37 20.20
N PRO A 34 15.48 55.83 19.80
CA PRO A 34 15.41 56.77 18.68
C PRO A 34 16.50 56.56 17.63
N THR A 35 16.06 56.80 16.41
CA THR A 35 16.85 57.23 15.25
C THR A 35 17.60 58.55 15.55
N PHE A 36 18.87 58.68 15.16
CA PHE A 36 19.39 59.98 14.71
C PHE A 36 20.63 59.89 13.81
N LYS A 37 20.69 60.88 12.91
CA LYS A 37 21.63 61.10 11.81
C LYS A 37 23.00 61.61 12.26
N SER A 38 23.97 61.34 11.37
CA SER A 38 25.18 62.09 10.97
C SER A 38 25.81 63.08 11.96
N ASP A 39 27.11 62.92 12.22
CA ASP A 39 28.13 63.83 11.66
C ASP A 39 29.55 63.27 11.86
N SER A 40 30.42 63.64 10.92
CA SER A 40 31.83 63.33 10.76
C SER A 40 32.74 64.00 11.82
N GLU A 41 33.82 63.32 12.24
CA GLU A 41 35.22 63.78 12.02
C GLU A 41 36.28 62.80 12.58
N SER A 42 37.23 62.51 11.69
CA SER A 42 38.63 62.01 11.79
C SER A 42 39.23 61.49 13.11
N SER A 43 39.92 60.35 12.98
CA SER A 43 41.37 60.27 13.22
C SER A 43 42.00 59.12 12.43
N ALA A 44 43.15 59.41 11.81
CA ALA A 44 43.88 58.60 10.85
C ALA A 44 44.74 57.49 11.47
N ASP A 45 45.02 56.48 10.63
CA ASP A 45 46.19 55.59 10.53
C ASP A 45 45.65 54.19 10.13
N GLY A 46 45.88 53.58 8.97
CA GLY A 46 46.86 53.82 7.92
C GLY A 46 47.44 52.46 7.50
N GLU A 47 46.71 51.65 6.72
CA GLU A 47 47.33 50.65 5.83
C GLU A 47 46.59 50.63 4.48
N VAL A 48 47.33 51.02 3.45
CA VAL A 48 46.91 51.18 2.06
C VAL A 48 46.95 49.79 1.41
N TYR A 49 45.78 49.23 1.13
CA TYR A 49 45.64 48.24 0.05
C TYR A 49 45.34 49.00 -1.24
N GLU A 50 46.18 48.81 -2.25
CA GLU A 50 46.00 49.32 -3.61
C GLU A 50 44.61 48.94 -4.15
N SER A 51 43.75 49.94 -4.32
CA SER A 51 42.48 49.84 -5.03
C SER A 51 42.74 49.67 -6.53
N GLY A 52 42.86 48.43 -6.99
CA GLY A 52 42.77 48.10 -8.42
C GLY A 52 41.34 48.31 -8.93
N ASP A 53 41.18 49.30 -9.80
CA ASP A 53 40.02 49.60 -10.68
C ASP A 53 38.69 48.88 -10.38
N LEU A 54 37.87 49.48 -9.50
CA LEU A 54 36.44 49.16 -9.32
C LEU A 54 35.50 49.97 -10.24
N ASN A 55 36.04 50.81 -11.14
CA ASN A 55 35.29 51.71 -12.02
C ASN A 55 34.93 51.08 -13.38
N ASP A 56 34.54 49.81 -13.40
CA ASP A 56 33.94 49.25 -14.61
C ASP A 56 32.45 49.64 -14.66
N ALA A 57 32.13 50.64 -15.48
CA ALA A 57 30.77 51.20 -15.61
C ALA A 57 29.70 50.15 -15.94
N SER A 58 30.09 49.00 -16.49
CA SER A 58 29.23 47.85 -16.75
C SER A 58 28.72 47.17 -15.48
N VAL A 59 29.56 47.03 -14.45
CA VAL A 59 29.19 46.40 -13.16
C VAL A 59 28.38 47.37 -12.30
N THR A 60 28.78 48.64 -12.26
CA THR A 60 28.09 49.69 -11.48
C THR A 60 26.66 49.91 -11.94
N LYS A 61 26.38 49.80 -13.26
CA LYS A 61 25.02 49.90 -13.82
C LYS A 61 24.06 48.92 -13.15
N TYR A 62 24.49 47.68 -12.93
CA TYR A 62 23.64 46.59 -12.44
C TYR A 62 23.69 46.40 -10.93
N GLN A 63 24.31 47.28 -10.16
CA GLN A 63 24.22 47.24 -8.68
C GLN A 63 22.80 47.57 -8.18
N ALA A 64 22.00 48.27 -8.98
CA ALA A 64 20.57 48.51 -8.77
C ALA A 64 19.72 47.59 -9.66
N ILE A 65 18.50 47.28 -9.21
CA ILE A 65 17.54 46.46 -9.95
C ILE A 65 16.89 47.33 -11.05
N HIS A 66 17.02 46.92 -12.30
CA HIS A 66 16.38 47.59 -13.45
C HIS A 66 15.19 46.77 -13.96
N PRO A 67 13.94 47.23 -13.81
CA PRO A 67 12.75 46.46 -14.17
C PRO A 67 12.33 46.58 -15.64
N ASP A 68 12.81 47.61 -16.36
CA ASP A 68 12.23 48.01 -17.65
C ASP A 68 12.93 47.42 -18.89
N SER A 69 14.14 46.86 -18.75
CA SER A 69 14.85 46.21 -19.85
C SER A 69 15.80 45.13 -19.37
N MET A 70 15.94 44.07 -20.16
CA MET A 70 16.89 42.97 -19.93
C MET A 70 17.97 42.98 -21.02
N GLU A 71 18.92 43.91 -20.89
CA GLU A 71 20.12 43.97 -21.72
C GLU A 71 21.13 42.89 -21.29
N ASP A 72 22.12 42.58 -22.13
CA ASP A 72 23.13 41.57 -21.79
C ASP A 72 24.09 42.13 -20.71
N LEU A 73 24.27 41.38 -19.62
CA LEU A 73 25.22 41.73 -18.55
C LEU A 73 26.63 41.27 -18.94
N PHE A 74 27.55 42.22 -19.09
CA PHE A 74 28.96 41.94 -19.35
C PHE A 74 29.74 42.02 -18.04
N LEU A 75 30.27 40.88 -17.59
CA LEU A 75 31.20 40.81 -16.47
C LEU A 75 32.63 40.62 -17.00
N PRO A 76 33.63 41.34 -16.47
CA PRO A 76 35.03 41.10 -16.83
C PRO A 76 35.42 39.63 -16.57
N GLU A 77 36.14 38.99 -17.49
CA GLU A 77 36.51 37.56 -17.39
C GLU A 77 37.23 37.24 -16.07
N ALA A 78 38.10 38.14 -15.61
CA ALA A 78 38.77 38.01 -14.31
C ALA A 78 37.77 37.98 -13.14
N LEU A 79 36.76 38.85 -13.16
CA LEU A 79 35.71 38.90 -12.14
C LEU A 79 34.80 37.65 -12.22
N ALA A 80 34.47 37.19 -13.42
CA ALA A 80 33.68 35.96 -13.62
C ALA A 80 34.39 34.72 -13.05
N GLN A 81 35.71 34.62 -13.21
CA GLN A 81 36.51 33.53 -12.63
C GLN A 81 36.61 33.65 -11.10
N GLU A 82 36.82 34.86 -10.57
CA GLU A 82 36.81 35.13 -9.13
C GLU A 82 35.46 34.76 -8.49
N LEU A 83 34.33 35.07 -9.13
CA LEU A 83 32.99 34.71 -8.67
C LEU A 83 32.77 33.19 -8.64
N LYS A 84 33.23 32.47 -9.68
CA LYS A 84 33.16 31.00 -9.72
C LYS A 84 33.96 30.35 -8.60
N GLN A 85 35.15 30.87 -8.32
CA GLN A 85 36.00 30.38 -7.22
C GLN A 85 35.39 30.69 -5.85
N CYS A 86 34.90 31.92 -5.65
CA CYS A 86 34.20 32.33 -4.42
C CYS A 86 33.01 31.41 -4.12
N PHE A 87 32.19 31.13 -5.13
CA PHE A 87 31.04 30.27 -4.95
C PHE A 87 31.40 28.78 -4.76
N GLN A 88 32.50 28.33 -5.36
CA GLN A 88 33.04 26.99 -5.06
C GLN A 88 33.47 26.87 -3.60
N LEU A 89 34.09 27.90 -3.02
CA LEU A 89 34.44 27.95 -1.59
C LEU A 89 33.20 27.93 -0.70
N PHE A 90 32.16 28.70 -1.06
CA PHE A 90 30.88 28.71 -0.36
C PHE A 90 30.22 27.32 -0.30
N VAL A 91 30.32 26.53 -1.38
CA VAL A 91 29.69 25.21 -1.49
C VAL A 91 30.61 24.07 -1.00
N GLN A 92 31.86 24.35 -0.63
CA GLN A 92 32.91 23.34 -0.41
C GLN A 92 32.62 22.40 0.78
N ASN A 93 32.05 22.91 1.88
CA ASN A 93 31.81 22.12 3.09
C ASN A 93 30.61 21.18 2.95
N SER A 94 29.45 21.72 2.58
CA SER A 94 28.26 20.94 2.22
C SER A 94 27.32 21.83 1.42
N ARG A 95 26.89 21.35 0.24
CA ARG A 95 25.89 22.05 -0.57
C ARG A 95 24.54 22.16 0.15
N GLU A 96 24.24 21.21 1.03
CA GLU A 96 23.02 21.24 1.86
C GLU A 96 23.14 22.33 2.93
N ALA A 97 24.29 22.45 3.61
CA ALA A 97 24.52 23.51 4.58
C ALA A 97 24.50 24.91 3.94
N ALA A 98 25.15 25.08 2.79
CA ALA A 98 25.12 26.33 2.02
C ALA A 98 23.70 26.70 1.57
N ALA A 99 22.90 25.71 1.21
CA ALA A 99 21.50 25.89 0.83
C ALA A 99 20.60 26.21 2.03
N GLU A 100 20.89 25.67 3.21
CA GLU A 100 20.22 25.99 4.47
C GLU A 100 20.57 27.42 4.92
N ALA A 101 21.84 27.81 4.89
CA ALA A 101 22.28 29.15 5.25
C ALA A 101 21.59 30.24 4.41
N LEU A 102 21.48 30.04 3.08
CA LEU A 102 20.75 30.97 2.22
C LEU A 102 19.24 30.98 2.49
N TYR A 103 18.65 29.83 2.81
CA TYR A 103 17.23 29.74 3.14
C TYR A 103 16.92 30.48 4.45
N ASP A 104 17.76 30.27 5.46
CA ASP A 104 17.59 30.87 6.79
C ASP A 104 17.71 32.39 6.69
N ALA A 105 18.73 32.89 6.00
CA ALA A 105 18.87 34.32 5.73
C ALA A 105 17.65 34.93 5.01
N LEU A 106 17.07 34.22 4.03
CA LEU A 106 15.88 34.68 3.32
C LEU A 106 14.60 34.64 4.17
N THR A 107 14.43 33.62 5.01
CA THR A 107 13.24 33.48 5.85
C THR A 107 13.25 34.37 7.07
N GLU A 108 14.42 34.73 7.59
CA GLU A 108 14.56 35.78 8.60
C GLU A 108 14.23 37.16 8.02
N SER A 109 14.55 37.38 6.73
CA SER A 109 14.40 38.68 6.08
C SER A 109 13.05 38.90 5.38
N LEU A 110 12.29 37.83 5.08
CA LEU A 110 11.02 37.90 4.34
C LEU A 110 9.86 37.25 5.13
N PRO A 111 8.61 37.73 4.99
CA PRO A 111 7.47 37.13 5.67
C PRO A 111 7.26 35.65 5.31
N THR A 112 6.92 34.81 6.28
CA THR A 112 6.70 33.36 6.10
C THR A 112 5.65 33.00 5.05
N SER A 113 4.67 33.89 4.81
CA SER A 113 3.68 33.75 3.73
C SER A 113 4.26 33.77 2.31
N SER A 114 5.54 34.14 2.14
CA SER A 114 6.22 34.22 0.84
C SER A 114 6.75 32.87 0.35
N PHE A 115 6.77 31.85 1.23
CA PHE A 115 7.33 30.53 0.95
C PHE A 115 6.24 29.44 1.05
N SER A 116 5.69 29.04 -0.08
CA SER A 116 4.69 27.94 -0.16
C SER A 116 5.33 26.55 -0.29
N THR A 117 6.63 26.50 -0.52
CA THR A 117 7.40 25.28 -0.78
C THR A 117 8.21 24.86 0.45
N PRO A 118 8.26 23.56 0.79
CA PRO A 118 9.00 23.05 1.94
C PRO A 118 10.48 23.46 1.94
N ARG A 119 11.03 23.75 3.12
CA ARG A 119 12.42 24.21 3.34
C ARG A 119 13.47 23.42 2.55
N PRO A 120 13.54 22.06 2.64
CA PRO A 120 14.59 21.31 1.94
C PRO A 120 14.52 21.48 0.41
N ILE A 121 13.31 21.56 -0.14
CA ILE A 121 13.10 21.69 -1.58
C ILE A 121 13.45 23.11 -2.02
N LEU A 122 13.04 24.14 -1.27
CA LEU A 122 13.38 25.52 -1.59
C LEU A 122 14.89 25.73 -1.51
N SER A 123 15.55 25.26 -0.44
CA SER A 123 17.00 25.33 -0.26
C SER A 123 17.75 24.75 -1.47
N ILE A 124 17.41 23.53 -1.88
CA ILE A 124 18.04 22.87 -3.04
C ILE A 124 17.79 23.64 -4.34
N ARG A 125 16.57 24.15 -4.55
CA ARG A 125 16.26 24.96 -5.74
C ARG A 125 17.04 26.27 -5.75
N LEU A 126 17.14 26.92 -4.60
CA LEU A 126 17.82 28.20 -4.43
C LEU A 126 19.31 28.08 -4.76
N ILE A 127 20.00 27.12 -4.13
CA ILE A 127 21.43 26.91 -4.37
C ILE A 127 21.69 26.50 -5.81
N THR A 128 20.82 25.69 -6.42
CA THR A 128 20.95 25.25 -7.82
C THR A 128 20.73 26.41 -8.79
N GLY A 129 19.76 27.29 -8.50
CA GLY A 129 19.51 28.49 -9.29
C GLY A 129 20.73 29.41 -9.29
N ILE A 130 21.25 29.75 -8.11
CA ILE A 130 22.42 30.63 -7.96
C ILE A 130 23.66 30.00 -8.59
N SER A 131 23.87 28.68 -8.40
CA SER A 131 24.95 27.94 -9.05
C SER A 131 24.90 28.09 -10.57
N ASN A 132 23.69 28.01 -11.16
CA ASN A 132 23.51 28.11 -12.60
C ASN A 132 23.81 29.53 -13.11
N LEU A 133 23.44 30.58 -12.38
CA LEU A 133 23.80 31.96 -12.73
C LEU A 133 25.32 32.16 -12.69
N ILE A 134 25.99 31.64 -11.67
CA ILE A 134 27.44 31.80 -11.49
C ILE A 134 28.24 30.98 -12.51
N LEU A 135 27.77 29.78 -12.88
CA LEU A 135 28.40 28.98 -13.95
C LEU A 135 28.39 29.73 -15.28
N ASN A 136 27.28 30.41 -15.60
CA ASN A 136 27.09 31.13 -16.86
C ASN A 136 27.58 32.58 -16.85
N CYS A 137 28.11 33.09 -15.73
CA CYS A 137 28.44 34.52 -15.59
C CYS A 137 29.54 35.04 -16.54
N GLY A 138 30.28 34.14 -17.20
CA GLY A 138 31.30 34.48 -18.22
C GLY A 138 30.78 34.56 -19.66
N ASP A 139 29.53 34.16 -19.92
CA ASP A 139 28.89 34.28 -21.25
C ASP A 139 27.58 35.07 -21.13
N PRO A 140 27.53 36.34 -21.62
CA PRO A 140 26.37 37.22 -21.48
C PRO A 140 25.07 36.62 -22.02
N ILE A 141 25.13 35.86 -23.13
CA ILE A 141 23.93 35.28 -23.76
C ILE A 141 23.40 34.12 -22.93
N SER A 142 24.29 33.24 -22.48
CA SER A 142 23.93 32.10 -21.62
C SER A 142 23.46 32.56 -20.24
N LEU A 143 24.06 33.62 -19.68
CA LEU A 143 23.65 34.23 -18.43
C LEU A 143 22.24 34.82 -18.52
N ARG A 144 21.97 35.58 -19.59
CA ARG A 144 20.63 36.12 -19.86
C ARG A 144 19.59 35.00 -19.93
N ARG A 145 19.86 33.94 -20.68
CA ARG A 145 18.97 32.77 -20.76
C ARG A 145 18.75 32.12 -19.39
N ALA A 146 19.80 31.96 -18.59
CA ALA A 146 19.71 31.39 -17.24
C ALA A 146 18.83 32.24 -16.31
N ALA A 147 18.98 33.57 -16.37
CA ALA A 147 18.16 34.51 -15.62
C ALA A 147 16.69 34.54 -16.11
N GLU A 148 16.44 34.50 -17.42
CA GLU A 148 15.08 34.40 -17.99
C GLU A 148 14.39 33.11 -17.55
N VAL A 149 15.07 31.95 -17.62
CA VAL A 149 14.53 30.66 -17.18
C VAL A 149 14.18 30.70 -15.70
N MET A 150 15.04 31.27 -14.86
CA MET A 150 14.78 31.41 -13.44
C MET A 150 13.57 32.31 -13.17
N ALA A 151 13.43 33.40 -13.92
CA ALA A 151 12.28 34.30 -13.82
C ALA A 151 10.96 33.62 -14.25
N PHE A 152 10.97 32.84 -15.34
CA PHE A 152 9.80 32.05 -15.77
C PHE A 152 9.34 31.04 -14.72
N GLN A 153 10.27 30.42 -13.98
CA GLN A 153 9.95 29.48 -12.91
C GLN A 153 9.22 30.12 -11.71
N HIS A 154 9.20 31.45 -11.61
CA HIS A 154 8.58 32.19 -10.51
C HIS A 154 7.49 33.15 -10.98
N LEU A 155 6.98 32.96 -12.20
CA LEU A 155 5.97 33.80 -12.83
C LEU A 155 4.63 33.82 -12.06
N ASP A 156 4.34 32.73 -11.36
CA ASP A 156 3.14 32.51 -10.55
C ASP A 156 3.21 33.21 -9.19
N ARG A 157 4.37 33.71 -8.76
CA ARG A 157 4.55 34.38 -7.46
C ARG A 157 4.54 35.89 -7.59
N GLU A 158 3.93 36.56 -6.62
CA GLU A 158 3.96 38.03 -6.54
C GLU A 158 5.30 38.55 -6.02
N VAL A 159 5.99 39.27 -6.90
CA VAL A 159 7.33 39.79 -6.65
C VAL A 159 7.33 41.31 -6.82
N ASN A 160 7.79 42.02 -5.79
CA ASN A 160 7.93 43.48 -5.78
C ASN A 160 9.42 43.84 -5.66
N VAL A 161 9.79 45.03 -6.14
CA VAL A 161 11.18 45.54 -6.10
C VAL A 161 11.76 45.49 -4.68
N SER A 162 11.00 45.98 -3.68
CA SER A 162 11.45 46.00 -2.28
C SER A 162 11.75 44.60 -1.72
N ARG A 163 10.94 43.59 -2.07
CA ARG A 163 11.17 42.20 -1.63
C ARG A 163 12.42 41.60 -2.28
N LEU A 164 12.69 41.96 -3.53
CA LEU A 164 13.88 41.49 -4.26
C LEU A 164 15.16 42.13 -3.72
N GLU A 165 15.12 43.41 -3.33
CA GLU A 165 16.26 44.08 -2.69
C GLU A 165 16.59 43.41 -1.35
N VAL A 166 15.58 43.20 -0.51
CA VAL A 166 15.74 42.50 0.78
C VAL A 166 16.28 41.08 0.57
N ALA A 167 15.75 40.34 -0.41
CA ALA A 167 16.23 39.00 -0.73
C ALA A 167 17.69 38.99 -1.21
N ARG A 168 18.08 39.93 -2.09
CA ARG A 168 19.45 40.09 -2.57
C ARG A 168 20.40 40.35 -1.42
N ASP A 169 20.06 41.31 -0.56
CA ASP A 169 20.95 41.75 0.52
C ASP A 169 21.12 40.64 1.58
N ALA A 170 20.05 39.90 1.88
CA ALA A 170 20.11 38.71 2.73
C ALA A 170 21.01 37.60 2.15
N MET A 171 20.92 37.34 0.85
CA MET A 171 21.79 36.37 0.18
C MET A 171 23.26 36.80 0.17
N LEU A 172 23.53 38.09 -0.08
CA LEU A 172 24.88 38.63 -0.05
C LEU A 172 25.50 38.49 1.35
N ALA A 173 24.74 38.83 2.40
CA ALA A 173 25.18 38.70 3.78
C ALA A 173 25.49 37.24 4.16
N ALA A 174 24.63 36.29 3.75
CA ALA A 174 24.85 34.87 4.00
C ALA A 174 26.14 34.35 3.31
N ILE A 175 26.39 34.75 2.07
CA ILE A 175 27.61 34.35 1.34
C ILE A 175 28.85 35.00 1.96
N GLU A 176 28.76 36.26 2.39
CA GLU A 176 29.86 36.97 3.06
C GLU A 176 30.25 36.31 4.38
N ILE A 177 29.27 35.92 5.20
CA ILE A 177 29.49 35.25 6.49
C ILE A 177 30.19 33.89 6.29
N GLU A 178 29.72 33.08 5.35
CA GLU A 178 30.25 31.72 5.12
C GLU A 178 31.61 31.70 4.40
N VAL A 179 31.87 32.66 3.49
CA VAL A 179 33.15 32.75 2.77
C VAL A 179 34.22 33.45 3.63
N GLY A 180 33.83 34.35 4.53
CA GLY A 180 34.69 35.01 5.50
C GLY A 180 35.82 35.82 4.86
N VAL A 181 37.07 35.58 5.29
CA VAL A 181 38.26 36.37 4.90
C VAL A 181 38.54 36.35 3.39
N ASN A 182 38.04 35.35 2.66
CA ASN A 182 38.21 35.25 1.21
C ASN A 182 37.20 36.10 0.42
N TYR A 183 36.26 36.77 1.09
CA TYR A 183 35.23 37.59 0.47
C TYR A 183 35.77 39.01 0.22
N THR A 184 36.01 39.37 -1.05
CA THR A 184 36.57 40.68 -1.42
C THR A 184 35.48 41.68 -1.83
N ALA A 185 35.75 42.98 -1.68
CA ALA A 185 34.84 44.04 -2.13
C ALA A 185 34.49 43.96 -3.64
N ARG A 186 35.43 43.45 -4.45
CA ARG A 186 35.24 43.21 -5.88
C ARG A 186 34.25 42.07 -6.13
N MET A 187 34.37 40.97 -5.37
CA MET A 187 33.41 39.86 -5.40
C MET A 187 32.03 40.30 -4.94
N HIS A 188 31.93 41.12 -3.88
CA HIS A 188 30.66 41.69 -3.42
C HIS A 188 29.96 42.47 -4.53
N ALA A 189 30.66 43.42 -5.17
CA ALA A 189 30.12 44.19 -6.28
C ALA A 189 29.69 43.32 -7.47
N GLY A 190 30.45 42.27 -7.80
CA GLY A 190 30.13 41.32 -8.85
C GLY A 190 28.90 40.46 -8.55
N LEU A 191 28.80 39.91 -7.32
CA LEU A 191 27.63 39.15 -6.86
C LEU A 191 26.38 40.02 -6.76
N GLN A 192 26.52 41.26 -6.27
CA GLN A 192 25.42 42.22 -6.19
C GLN A 192 24.89 42.55 -7.59
N ALA A 193 25.78 42.76 -8.57
CA ALA A 193 25.38 42.99 -9.96
C ALA A 193 24.68 41.77 -10.57
N LEU A 194 25.19 40.56 -10.33
CA LEU A 194 24.59 39.31 -10.81
C LEU A 194 23.19 39.05 -10.24
N LEU A 195 23.03 39.21 -8.92
CA LEU A 195 21.74 39.00 -8.24
C LEU A 195 20.73 40.10 -8.58
N SER A 196 21.16 41.36 -8.71
CA SER A 196 20.29 42.46 -9.13
C SER A 196 19.87 42.33 -10.60
N TYR A 197 20.75 41.80 -11.46
CA TYR A 197 20.41 41.46 -12.84
C TYR A 197 19.37 40.34 -12.90
N ALA A 198 19.56 39.27 -12.12
CA ALA A 198 18.57 38.21 -11.98
C ALA A 198 17.23 38.79 -11.49
N ALA A 199 17.22 39.57 -10.42
CA ALA A 199 16.04 40.24 -9.88
C ALA A 199 15.32 41.14 -10.91
N GLY A 200 16.07 41.89 -11.73
CA GLY A 200 15.52 42.65 -12.85
C GLY A 200 14.83 41.76 -13.88
N ALA A 201 15.39 40.58 -14.15
CA ALA A 201 14.77 39.58 -15.02
C ALA A 201 13.40 39.09 -14.49
N PHE A 202 13.25 38.88 -13.17
CA PHE A 202 11.95 38.51 -12.58
C PHE A 202 10.88 39.55 -12.87
N LEU A 203 11.20 40.83 -12.69
CA LEU A 203 10.27 41.94 -12.92
C LEU A 203 9.97 42.11 -14.41
N PHE A 204 10.99 42.07 -15.26
CA PHE A 204 10.86 42.20 -16.70
C PHE A 204 10.02 41.07 -17.31
N VAL A 205 10.33 39.81 -16.96
CA VAL A 205 9.61 38.64 -17.47
C VAL A 205 8.16 38.61 -17.00
N ARG A 206 7.90 39.00 -15.74
CA ARG A 206 6.54 39.14 -15.23
C ARG A 206 5.76 40.23 -15.98
N LYS A 207 6.37 41.40 -16.20
CA LYS A 207 5.75 42.52 -16.92
C LYS A 207 5.42 42.17 -18.37
N GLU A 208 6.34 41.53 -19.10
CA GLU A 208 6.22 41.29 -20.54
C GLU A 208 5.52 39.97 -20.91
N TYR A 209 5.71 38.91 -20.13
CA TYR A 209 5.25 37.56 -20.49
C TYR A 209 4.12 37.02 -19.61
N ALA A 210 3.93 37.49 -18.37
CA ALA A 210 2.88 36.94 -17.50
C ALA A 210 1.48 37.17 -18.07
N ILE A 211 1.23 38.35 -18.66
CA ILE A 211 -0.05 38.67 -19.31
C ILE A 211 -0.30 37.68 -20.45
N ARG A 212 0.68 37.48 -21.35
CA ARG A 212 0.54 36.58 -22.50
C ARG A 212 0.29 35.13 -22.08
N ILE A 213 1.02 34.65 -21.07
CA ILE A 213 0.87 33.29 -20.53
C ILE A 213 -0.51 33.11 -19.88
N LYS A 214 -0.96 34.07 -19.06
CA LYS A 214 -2.30 34.06 -18.47
C LYS A 214 -3.38 34.06 -19.56
N THR A 215 -3.24 34.90 -20.58
CA THR A 215 -4.16 34.95 -21.73
C THR A 215 -4.22 33.60 -22.44
N VAL A 216 -3.08 32.96 -22.73
CA VAL A 216 -3.03 31.63 -23.37
C VAL A 216 -3.73 30.58 -22.50
N LEU A 217 -3.38 30.48 -21.21
CA LEU A 217 -3.96 29.46 -20.32
C LEU A 217 -5.47 29.65 -20.10
N ARG A 218 -5.93 30.90 -19.92
CA ARG A 218 -7.35 31.22 -19.75
C ARG A 218 -8.14 30.92 -21.01
N SER A 219 -7.71 31.46 -22.16
CA SER A 219 -8.40 31.21 -23.43
C SER A 219 -8.35 29.75 -23.87
N TRP A 220 -7.28 29.00 -23.53
CA TRP A 220 -7.21 27.55 -23.73
C TRP A 220 -8.22 26.79 -22.85
N SER A 221 -8.39 27.18 -21.59
CA SER A 221 -9.41 26.58 -20.72
C SER A 221 -10.82 26.86 -21.23
N ILE A 222 -11.10 28.08 -21.71
CA ILE A 222 -12.40 28.44 -22.28
C ILE A 222 -12.69 27.60 -23.54
N ALA A 223 -11.71 27.49 -24.44
CA ALA A 223 -11.83 26.74 -25.70
C ALA A 223 -12.07 25.23 -25.53
N ASN A 224 -11.89 24.68 -24.32
CA ASN A 224 -12.06 23.26 -24.01
C ASN A 224 -13.10 22.99 -22.91
N SER A 225 -13.84 23.99 -22.45
CA SER A 225 -14.91 23.84 -21.43
C SER A 225 -16.28 23.60 -22.07
N THR A 226 -17.17 22.87 -21.40
CA THR A 226 -18.54 22.64 -21.89
C THR A 226 -19.43 23.88 -21.69
N ASN A 227 -20.46 24.08 -22.53
CA ASN A 227 -21.34 25.26 -22.46
C ASN A 227 -22.03 25.47 -21.07
N GLU A 228 -22.25 24.39 -20.30
CA GLU A 228 -22.82 24.45 -18.95
C GLU A 228 -21.79 24.93 -17.91
N GLU A 229 -20.52 24.50 -18.02
CA GLU A 229 -19.41 24.95 -17.16
C GLU A 229 -18.99 26.40 -17.47
N GLN A 230 -19.09 26.85 -18.72
CA GLN A 230 -18.83 28.24 -19.11
C GLN A 230 -19.81 29.20 -18.42
N SER A 231 -21.08 28.83 -18.30
CA SER A 231 -22.11 29.68 -17.69
C SER A 231 -21.96 29.77 -16.16
N GLN A 232 -21.50 28.69 -15.50
CA GLN A 232 -21.23 28.66 -14.06
C GLN A 232 -19.95 29.42 -13.70
N LYS A 233 -18.89 29.28 -14.50
CA LYS A 233 -17.65 30.04 -14.32
C LYS A 233 -17.82 31.52 -14.59
N GLU A 234 -18.64 31.90 -15.59
CA GLU A 234 -19.02 33.31 -15.82
C GLU A 234 -19.72 33.91 -14.57
N GLN A 235 -20.58 33.15 -13.86
CA GLN A 235 -21.22 33.59 -12.62
C GLN A 235 -20.27 33.67 -11.42
N GLU A 236 -19.39 32.67 -11.24
CA GLU A 236 -18.39 32.69 -10.16
C GLU A 236 -17.34 33.80 -10.36
N GLU A 237 -16.98 34.14 -11.62
CA GLU A 237 -16.04 35.22 -11.94
C GLU A 237 -16.69 36.62 -11.86
N GLU A 238 -17.97 36.78 -12.21
CA GLU A 238 -18.70 38.04 -11.94
C GLU A 238 -18.86 38.29 -10.43
N GLU A 239 -19.07 37.23 -9.64
CA GLU A 239 -19.08 37.31 -8.17
C GLU A 239 -17.68 37.61 -7.61
N GLN A 240 -16.60 37.02 -8.14
CA GLN A 240 -15.22 37.32 -7.71
C GLN A 240 -14.73 38.71 -8.12
N GLN A 241 -15.05 39.18 -9.33
CA GLN A 241 -14.71 40.56 -9.75
C GLN A 241 -15.50 41.60 -8.96
N GLN A 242 -16.78 41.33 -8.65
CA GLN A 242 -17.54 42.19 -7.74
C GLN A 242 -16.95 42.14 -6.33
N GLN A 243 -16.47 40.98 -5.87
CA GLN A 243 -15.88 40.83 -4.54
C GLN A 243 -14.50 41.51 -4.43
N GLU A 244 -13.65 41.47 -5.47
CA GLU A 244 -12.40 42.22 -5.55
C GLU A 244 -12.64 43.74 -5.64
N GLU A 245 -13.68 44.20 -6.37
CA GLU A 245 -14.08 45.62 -6.38
C GLU A 245 -14.69 46.08 -5.05
N LEU A 246 -15.41 45.20 -4.34
CA LEU A 246 -16.02 45.49 -3.03
C LEU A 246 -15.00 45.42 -1.87
N GLU A 247 -13.98 44.56 -1.95
CA GLU A 247 -12.86 44.50 -0.99
C GLU A 247 -11.90 45.67 -1.17
N ALA A 248 -11.70 46.18 -2.39
CA ALA A 248 -11.00 47.45 -2.62
C ALA A 248 -11.69 48.66 -1.98
N VAL A 249 -12.98 48.53 -1.62
CA VAL A 249 -13.83 49.58 -1.01
C VAL A 249 -14.16 49.31 0.47
N GLY A 250 -13.76 48.15 1.02
CA GLY A 250 -13.78 47.89 2.47
C GLY A 250 -15.16 47.68 3.11
N VAL A 251 -16.11 47.03 2.42
CA VAL A 251 -17.46 46.75 2.96
C VAL A 251 -17.68 45.25 3.20
N GLU A 252 -18.06 44.85 4.42
CA GLU A 252 -18.40 43.46 4.76
C GLU A 252 -19.83 43.07 4.31
N VAL A 253 -19.98 41.87 3.72
CA VAL A 253 -21.27 41.31 3.24
C VAL A 253 -21.59 39.97 3.96
N PRO A 254 -22.85 39.74 4.39
CA PRO A 254 -23.25 38.53 5.14
C PRO A 254 -23.57 37.32 4.22
N PRO A 255 -23.55 36.06 4.75
CA PRO A 255 -23.73 34.86 3.93
C PRO A 255 -25.21 34.53 3.67
N SER A 256 -25.49 33.95 2.49
CA SER A 256 -26.81 33.38 2.13
C SER A 256 -26.69 31.96 1.55
N PRO A 257 -27.79 31.18 1.50
CA PRO A 257 -27.80 29.79 1.94
C PRO A 257 -27.66 28.72 0.83
N ASN A 258 -27.09 27.59 1.26
CA ASN A 258 -26.95 26.27 0.62
C ASN A 258 -28.03 25.84 -0.40
N LYS A 259 -27.56 25.23 -1.52
CA LYS A 259 -28.29 24.21 -2.29
C LYS A 259 -27.40 23.04 -2.75
N ILE A 260 -27.55 21.93 -2.02
CA ILE A 260 -27.69 20.52 -2.43
C ILE A 260 -27.09 20.11 -3.80
N GLN A 261 -25.99 19.37 -3.75
CA GLN A 261 -25.43 18.55 -4.84
C GLN A 261 -26.15 17.19 -4.95
N SER A 262 -26.56 16.82 -6.15
CA SER A 262 -26.76 15.43 -6.57
C SER A 262 -25.67 15.10 -7.58
N GLY A 263 -24.84 14.11 -7.26
CA GLY A 263 -23.73 13.68 -8.10
C GLY A 263 -24.12 12.62 -9.11
N ASP A 264 -23.29 12.49 -10.13
CA ASP A 264 -22.66 11.25 -10.60
C ASP A 264 -21.61 11.67 -11.63
N ASP A 265 -20.37 11.18 -11.54
CA ASP A 265 -19.47 11.12 -12.69
C ASP A 265 -18.20 10.30 -12.35
N SER A 266 -18.13 9.14 -12.98
CA SER A 266 -16.95 8.27 -13.06
C SER A 266 -16.20 8.53 -14.37
N PRO A 267 -14.86 8.66 -14.38
CA PRO A 267 -14.11 8.80 -15.62
C PRO A 267 -13.97 7.42 -16.29
N GLN A 268 -14.62 7.23 -17.44
CA GLN A 268 -14.41 6.06 -18.31
C GLN A 268 -13.13 6.27 -19.14
N LEU A 269 -12.27 5.24 -19.07
CA LEU A 269 -11.03 5.09 -19.80
C LEU A 269 -11.36 4.53 -21.20
N ASP A 270 -11.29 5.35 -22.25
CA ASP A 270 -11.43 4.86 -23.62
C ASP A 270 -10.07 4.47 -24.19
N THR A 271 -9.86 3.16 -24.28
CA THR A 271 -8.80 2.53 -25.05
C THR A 271 -9.06 2.68 -26.55
N CYS A 272 -8.02 3.07 -27.27
CA CYS A 272 -7.95 3.28 -28.70
C CYS A 272 -8.10 1.98 -29.50
N GLU A 273 -9.13 1.90 -30.34
CA GLU A 273 -9.17 1.04 -31.53
C GLU A 273 -9.39 1.89 -32.79
N ASP A 274 -8.77 1.44 -33.87
CA ASP A 274 -8.60 2.12 -35.17
C ASP A 274 -9.92 2.63 -35.77
N MET A 275 -9.95 3.94 -36.07
CA MET A 275 -11.05 4.59 -36.80
C MET A 275 -10.66 4.80 -38.28
N ASP A 276 -11.07 3.87 -39.12
CA ASP A 276 -11.19 4.05 -40.57
C ASP A 276 -12.33 5.04 -40.87
N PHE A 277 -11.98 6.23 -41.37
CA PHE A 277 -12.92 7.31 -41.66
C PHE A 277 -13.25 7.35 -43.15
N TYR A 278 -14.43 6.86 -43.55
CA TYR A 278 -15.10 7.34 -44.76
C TYR A 278 -16.63 7.39 -44.60
N LYS A 279 -17.13 8.63 -44.72
CA LYS A 279 -18.48 9.09 -45.11
C LYS A 279 -19.66 8.67 -44.22
N ASP A 280 -20.25 9.68 -43.57
CA ASP A 280 -21.64 10.05 -43.86
C ASP A 280 -21.91 11.53 -43.56
N ASN A 281 -22.87 12.08 -44.30
CA ASN A 281 -23.14 13.50 -44.47
C ASN A 281 -24.51 13.81 -43.84
N GLU A 282 -24.58 14.34 -42.62
CA GLU A 282 -25.84 14.77 -41.98
C GLU A 282 -25.62 15.86 -40.91
N SER A 283 -26.37 16.96 -41.03
CA SER A 283 -26.50 18.13 -40.13
C SER A 283 -25.23 18.62 -39.43
N MET A 284 -24.67 19.75 -39.91
CA MET A 284 -23.53 20.44 -39.31
C MET A 284 -23.81 20.84 -37.84
N LYS A 285 -23.49 19.95 -36.91
CA LYS A 285 -23.33 20.27 -35.49
C LYS A 285 -22.14 21.21 -35.39
N VAL A 286 -22.35 22.42 -34.88
CA VAL A 286 -21.27 23.40 -34.69
C VAL A 286 -20.25 22.76 -33.73
N PRO A 287 -18.97 22.61 -34.12
CA PRO A 287 -17.92 22.08 -33.26
C PRO A 287 -17.85 22.86 -31.93
N SER A 288 -17.66 22.16 -30.81
CA SER A 288 -17.62 22.82 -29.48
C SER A 288 -16.27 22.69 -28.77
N THR A 289 -15.39 21.81 -29.24
CA THR A 289 -14.03 21.66 -28.69
C THR A 289 -12.98 22.23 -29.63
N PHE A 290 -11.80 22.58 -29.10
CA PHE A 290 -10.68 23.05 -29.92
C PHE A 290 -10.31 22.07 -31.04
N THR A 291 -10.20 20.78 -30.72
CA THR A 291 -9.83 19.75 -31.70
C THR A 291 -10.85 19.66 -32.84
N GLU A 292 -12.15 19.63 -32.53
CA GLU A 292 -13.19 19.57 -33.56
C GLU A 292 -13.24 20.86 -34.39
N MET A 293 -13.14 22.03 -33.75
CA MET A 293 -13.16 23.32 -34.45
C MET A 293 -11.93 23.52 -35.32
N PHE A 294 -10.76 23.05 -34.87
CA PHE A 294 -9.55 23.06 -35.67
C PHE A 294 -9.72 22.19 -36.91
N LEU A 295 -10.20 20.95 -36.77
CA LEU A 295 -10.42 20.06 -37.91
C LEU A 295 -11.44 20.63 -38.90
N PHE A 296 -12.51 21.24 -38.38
CA PHE A 296 -13.49 21.94 -39.20
C PHE A 296 -12.86 23.10 -39.98
N ASN A 297 -12.12 23.99 -39.32
CA ASN A 297 -11.45 25.11 -39.97
C ASN A 297 -10.34 24.65 -40.93
N ALA A 298 -9.62 23.58 -40.61
CA ALA A 298 -8.66 22.95 -41.52
C ALA A 298 -9.36 22.49 -42.79
N ALA A 299 -10.51 21.81 -42.68
CA ALA A 299 -11.29 21.37 -43.83
C ALA A 299 -11.80 22.56 -44.67
N VAL A 300 -12.33 23.61 -44.03
CA VAL A 300 -12.83 24.83 -44.69
C VAL A 300 -11.70 25.57 -45.44
N MET A 301 -10.49 25.62 -44.87
CA MET A 301 -9.33 26.27 -45.48
C MET A 301 -8.62 25.41 -46.55
N GLY A 302 -9.13 24.20 -46.84
CA GLY A 302 -8.54 23.29 -47.83
C GLY A 302 -7.40 22.40 -47.30
N TYR A 303 -7.18 22.39 -45.99
CA TYR A 303 -6.17 21.57 -45.29
C TYR A 303 -6.71 20.26 -44.72
N GLY A 304 -7.97 19.89 -45.01
CA GLY A 304 -8.60 18.67 -44.45
C GLY A 304 -7.86 17.35 -44.74
N SER A 305 -7.00 17.31 -45.76
CA SER A 305 -6.15 16.15 -46.08
C SER A 305 -4.75 16.18 -45.44
N ALA A 306 -4.40 17.22 -44.69
CA ALA A 306 -3.08 17.43 -44.10
C ALA A 306 -2.90 16.61 -42.80
N VAL A 307 -2.62 15.31 -42.93
CA VAL A 307 -2.48 14.37 -41.79
C VAL A 307 -1.45 14.81 -40.75
N TRP A 308 -0.40 15.56 -41.14
CA TRP A 308 0.60 16.08 -40.22
C TRP A 308 0.05 17.12 -39.22
N MET A 309 -1.01 17.86 -39.58
CA MET A 309 -1.65 18.80 -38.64
C MET A 309 -2.31 18.06 -37.48
N ASN A 310 -2.86 16.86 -37.73
CA ASN A 310 -3.43 16.00 -36.68
C ASN A 310 -2.36 15.50 -35.70
N VAL A 311 -1.11 15.34 -36.17
CA VAL A 311 0.02 14.98 -35.30
C VAL A 311 0.31 16.10 -34.32
N ILE A 312 0.39 17.35 -34.79
CA ILE A 312 0.62 18.52 -33.93
C ILE A 312 -0.56 18.72 -32.98
N LEU A 313 -1.80 18.62 -33.47
CA LEU A 313 -3.02 18.72 -32.66
C LEU A 313 -2.99 17.82 -31.43
N ARG A 314 -2.57 16.56 -31.58
CA ARG A 314 -2.47 15.59 -30.47
C ARG A 314 -1.45 15.97 -29.39
N HIS A 315 -0.49 16.84 -29.70
CA HIS A 315 0.52 17.34 -28.76
C HIS A 315 0.24 18.79 -28.35
N PHE A 316 -0.78 19.43 -28.93
CA PHE A 316 -0.99 20.85 -28.78
C PHE A 316 -1.52 21.22 -27.38
N GLU A 317 -2.29 20.33 -26.76
CA GLU A 317 -2.72 20.48 -25.37
C GLU A 317 -1.53 20.54 -24.40
N ASP A 318 -0.59 19.59 -24.52
CA ASP A 318 0.63 19.58 -23.71
C ASP A 318 1.48 20.84 -23.95
N ILE A 319 1.53 21.34 -25.19
CA ILE A 319 2.23 22.58 -25.54
C ILE A 319 1.56 23.81 -24.90
N ALA A 320 0.24 23.93 -25.01
CA ALA A 320 -0.51 25.09 -24.52
C ALA A 320 -0.53 25.14 -22.98
N THR A 321 -0.72 24.00 -22.33
CA THR A 321 -0.77 23.89 -20.86
C THR A 321 0.61 24.12 -20.22
N ASN A 322 1.70 23.76 -20.91
CA ASN A 322 3.06 23.94 -20.41
C ASN A 322 3.76 25.23 -20.91
N VAL A 323 3.01 26.20 -21.44
CA VAL A 323 3.58 27.46 -21.97
C VAL A 323 4.44 28.23 -20.96
N ALA A 324 4.12 28.12 -19.66
CA ALA A 324 4.88 28.76 -18.58
C ALA A 324 6.21 28.06 -18.27
N ASN A 325 6.39 26.81 -18.69
CA ASN A 325 7.57 26.00 -18.41
C ASN A 325 8.39 25.77 -19.67
N THR A 326 9.38 26.64 -19.91
CA THR A 326 10.22 26.61 -21.13
C THR A 326 10.95 25.28 -21.32
N LEU A 327 11.40 24.63 -20.24
CA LEU A 327 12.09 23.34 -20.33
C LEU A 327 11.13 22.23 -20.76
N ARG A 328 9.91 22.22 -20.19
CA ARG A 328 8.88 21.24 -20.60
C ARG A 328 8.41 21.49 -22.03
N LEU A 329 8.21 22.75 -22.41
CA LEU A 329 7.83 23.13 -23.76
C LEU A 329 8.89 22.71 -24.79
N GLN A 330 10.18 22.89 -24.46
CA GLN A 330 11.27 22.43 -25.33
C GLN A 330 11.26 20.92 -25.48
N GLU A 331 11.05 20.17 -24.39
CA GLU A 331 10.95 18.71 -24.43
C GLU A 331 9.79 18.25 -25.31
N GLU A 332 8.60 18.86 -25.17
CA GLU A 332 7.45 18.56 -26.04
C GLU A 332 7.76 18.84 -27.50
N CYS A 333 8.47 19.94 -27.80
CA CYS A 333 8.90 20.26 -29.16
C CYS A 333 9.94 19.27 -29.70
N ASP A 334 10.90 18.84 -28.86
CA ASP A 334 11.91 17.84 -29.22
C ASP A 334 11.24 16.49 -29.53
N VAL A 335 10.29 16.04 -28.70
CA VAL A 335 9.50 14.81 -28.92
C VAL A 335 8.60 14.96 -30.16
N LEU A 336 7.92 16.10 -30.32
CA LEU A 336 7.09 16.37 -31.49
C LEU A 336 7.93 16.38 -32.78
N SER A 337 9.16 16.87 -32.74
CA SER A 337 10.07 16.85 -33.89
C SER A 337 10.42 15.41 -34.32
N LEU A 338 10.57 14.48 -33.36
CA LEU A 338 10.77 13.06 -33.62
C LEU A 338 9.54 12.42 -34.27
N VAL A 339 8.34 12.75 -33.80
CA VAL A 339 7.07 12.24 -34.36
C VAL A 339 6.84 12.80 -35.77
N LEU A 340 7.03 14.11 -35.95
CA LEU A 340 6.90 14.78 -37.25
C LEU A 340 7.91 14.26 -38.28
N ALA A 341 9.11 13.88 -37.85
CA ALA A 341 10.11 13.29 -38.74
C ALA A 341 9.64 11.97 -39.38
N GLN A 342 8.68 11.25 -38.78
CA GLN A 342 8.14 10.00 -39.33
C GLN A 342 7.09 10.25 -40.44
N TYR A 343 6.56 11.47 -40.54
CA TYR A 343 5.59 11.83 -41.56
C TYR A 343 6.25 11.92 -42.94
N LYS A 344 5.62 11.28 -43.94
CA LYS A 344 6.08 11.28 -45.33
C LYS A 344 5.32 12.35 -46.12
N GLY A 345 5.80 13.59 -46.07
CA GLY A 345 5.23 14.70 -46.84
C GLY A 345 5.85 16.05 -46.48
N THR A 346 5.39 17.10 -47.17
CA THR A 346 5.82 18.48 -46.88
C THR A 346 5.07 19.01 -45.66
N ILE A 347 5.80 19.55 -44.69
CA ILE A 347 5.25 20.15 -43.45
C ILE A 347 5.45 21.67 -43.57
N VAL A 348 4.37 22.43 -43.43
CA VAL A 348 4.38 23.90 -43.52
C VAL A 348 3.79 24.49 -42.24
N LEU A 349 4.64 24.73 -41.24
CA LEU A 349 4.20 25.13 -39.88
C LEU A 349 3.38 26.42 -39.83
N SER A 350 3.58 27.34 -40.79
CA SER A 350 2.78 28.56 -40.89
C SER A 350 1.31 28.29 -41.23
N GLU A 351 0.99 27.18 -41.90
CA GLU A 351 -0.40 26.81 -42.20
C GLU A 351 -1.13 26.36 -40.93
N PHE A 352 -0.44 25.65 -40.02
CA PHE A 352 -1.00 25.26 -38.73
C PHE A 352 -1.37 26.51 -37.91
N LYS A 353 -0.50 27.53 -37.90
CA LYS A 353 -0.76 28.82 -37.25
C LYS A 353 -2.09 29.43 -37.71
N LEU A 354 -2.35 29.45 -39.02
CA LEU A 354 -3.56 30.07 -39.59
C LEU A 354 -4.83 29.35 -39.11
N VAL A 355 -4.83 28.02 -39.14
CA VAL A 355 -5.96 27.19 -38.70
C VAL A 355 -6.17 27.31 -37.18
N MET A 356 -5.08 27.25 -36.41
CA MET A 356 -5.08 27.42 -34.94
C MET A 356 -5.73 28.75 -34.55
N MET A 357 -5.29 29.86 -35.14
CA MET A 357 -5.83 31.18 -34.85
C MET A 357 -7.31 31.30 -35.24
N ALA A 358 -7.75 30.69 -36.35
CA ALA A 358 -9.16 30.69 -36.73
C ALA A 358 -10.03 29.84 -35.79
N ALA A 359 -9.52 28.71 -35.31
CA ALA A 359 -10.22 27.85 -34.35
C ALA A 359 -10.42 28.56 -33.00
N LEU A 360 -9.37 29.19 -32.46
CA LEU A 360 -9.46 29.93 -31.20
C LEU A 360 -10.41 31.13 -31.29
N ARG A 361 -10.37 31.90 -32.39
CA ARG A 361 -11.34 32.98 -32.66
C ARG A 361 -12.79 32.51 -32.66
N SER A 362 -13.02 31.30 -33.16
CA SER A 362 -14.37 30.73 -33.26
C SER A 362 -14.90 30.24 -31.91
N LEU A 363 -14.01 29.81 -31.01
CA LEU A 363 -14.36 29.26 -29.70
C LEU A 363 -14.37 30.27 -28.56
N VAL A 364 -13.61 31.36 -28.69
CA VAL A 364 -13.52 32.42 -27.66
C VAL A 364 -13.99 33.79 -28.21
N PRO A 365 -15.11 33.89 -28.96
CA PRO A 365 -15.45 35.12 -29.69
C PRO A 365 -15.81 36.31 -28.78
N LYS A 366 -16.23 36.07 -27.53
CA LYS A 366 -16.61 37.13 -26.58
C LYS A 366 -15.42 37.90 -26.03
N GLU A 367 -14.31 37.21 -25.73
CA GLU A 367 -13.12 37.80 -25.11
C GLU A 367 -11.97 38.06 -26.09
N TRP A 368 -12.07 37.56 -27.34
CA TRP A 368 -10.98 37.65 -28.30
C TRP A 368 -10.65 39.09 -28.71
N ASP A 369 -9.43 39.53 -28.41
CA ASP A 369 -8.92 40.87 -28.69
C ASP A 369 -7.50 40.85 -29.29
N LEU A 370 -6.89 42.04 -29.46
CA LEU A 370 -5.52 42.16 -29.97
C LEU A 370 -4.47 41.52 -29.04
N GLN A 371 -4.74 41.43 -27.73
CA GLN A 371 -3.83 40.79 -26.78
C GLN A 371 -3.83 39.28 -26.98
N HIS A 372 -4.99 38.66 -27.23
CA HIS A 372 -5.11 37.25 -27.60
C HIS A 372 -4.34 36.92 -28.88
N GLU A 373 -4.50 37.76 -29.92
CA GLU A 373 -3.74 37.64 -31.17
C GLU A 373 -2.23 37.62 -30.94
N THR A 374 -1.77 38.59 -30.15
CA THR A 374 -0.34 38.76 -29.84
C THR A 374 0.19 37.60 -29.02
N ALA A 375 -0.58 37.13 -28.02
CA ALA A 375 -0.18 36.05 -27.13
C ALA A 375 -0.10 34.68 -27.84
N TRP A 376 -1.12 34.32 -28.61
CA TRP A 376 -1.13 33.04 -29.35
C TRP A 376 -0.16 33.04 -30.54
N SER A 377 0.00 34.18 -31.23
CA SER A 377 1.05 34.31 -32.24
C SER A 377 2.42 34.13 -31.61
N TRP A 378 2.68 34.80 -30.48
CA TRP A 378 3.94 34.68 -29.75
C TRP A 378 4.23 33.23 -29.34
N LEU A 379 3.26 32.51 -28.77
CA LEU A 379 3.43 31.09 -28.42
C LEU A 379 3.83 30.28 -29.66
N TRP A 380 3.05 30.38 -30.73
CA TRP A 380 3.30 29.58 -31.93
C TRP A 380 4.63 29.94 -32.61
N ASP A 381 4.99 31.21 -32.69
CA ASP A 381 6.27 31.63 -33.28
C ASP A 381 7.47 31.03 -32.53
N ARG A 382 7.33 30.83 -31.21
CA ARG A 382 8.35 30.14 -30.39
C ARG A 382 8.37 28.64 -30.65
N VAL A 383 7.22 27.99 -30.67
CA VAL A 383 7.08 26.55 -31.00
C VAL A 383 7.62 26.27 -32.40
N GLU A 384 7.26 27.09 -33.39
CA GLU A 384 7.71 26.99 -34.77
C GLU A 384 9.23 27.15 -34.88
N GLY A 385 9.83 28.09 -34.12
CA GLY A 385 11.28 28.24 -34.04
C GLY A 385 11.98 26.98 -33.55
N MET A 386 11.50 26.40 -32.44
CA MET A 386 12.08 25.17 -31.85
C MET A 386 11.92 23.97 -32.79
N LEU A 387 10.76 23.83 -33.43
CA LEU A 387 10.53 22.76 -34.40
C LEU A 387 11.43 22.90 -35.63
N LYS A 388 11.57 24.10 -36.19
CA LYS A 388 12.45 24.37 -37.35
C LYS A 388 13.92 24.05 -37.06
N GLU A 389 14.39 24.31 -35.85
CA GLU A 389 15.76 23.97 -35.45
C GLU A 389 16.03 22.45 -35.52
N ASN A 390 15.01 21.64 -35.25
CA ASN A 390 15.12 20.18 -35.21
C ASN A 390 14.62 19.48 -36.49
N MET A 391 13.91 20.17 -37.38
CA MET A 391 13.40 19.56 -38.60
C MET A 391 14.51 18.96 -39.48
N GLY A 392 14.32 17.71 -39.89
CA GLY A 392 15.27 16.97 -40.74
C GLY A 392 16.45 16.32 -40.01
N LYS A 393 16.86 16.82 -38.84
CA LYS A 393 17.95 16.24 -38.04
C LYS A 393 17.66 14.79 -37.58
N PRO A 394 16.45 14.44 -37.07
CA PRO A 394 16.16 13.09 -36.59
C PRO A 394 16.38 11.97 -37.63
N GLN A 395 16.05 12.23 -38.90
CA GLN A 395 16.22 11.23 -39.97
C GLN A 395 17.69 10.98 -40.30
N VAL A 396 18.54 12.01 -40.20
CA VAL A 396 19.98 11.89 -40.38
C VAL A 396 20.59 11.17 -39.19
N TYR A 397 20.26 11.62 -37.97
CA TYR A 397 20.76 11.04 -36.72
C TYR A 397 20.43 9.56 -36.60
N ARG A 398 19.19 9.15 -36.90
CA ARG A 398 18.79 7.73 -36.90
C ARG A 398 19.67 6.88 -37.80
N LYS A 399 19.95 7.32 -39.03
CA LYS A 399 20.73 6.56 -40.01
C LYS A 399 22.19 6.41 -39.58
N GLU A 400 22.81 7.50 -39.11
CA GLU A 400 24.21 7.47 -38.66
C GLU A 400 24.38 6.59 -37.41
N LEU A 401 23.44 6.64 -36.46
CA LEU A 401 23.48 5.78 -35.27
C LEU A 401 23.23 4.29 -35.60
N GLN A 402 22.31 4.00 -36.54
CA GLN A 402 22.07 2.63 -37.00
C GLN A 402 23.33 2.06 -37.66
N ARG A 403 23.99 2.85 -38.51
CA ARG A 403 25.25 2.49 -39.14
C ARG A 403 26.35 2.25 -38.10
N LEU A 404 26.46 3.10 -37.08
CA LEU A 404 27.48 2.96 -36.05
C LEU A 404 27.28 1.68 -35.23
N PHE A 405 26.13 1.54 -34.56
CA PHE A 405 25.93 0.47 -33.59
C PHE A 405 25.58 -0.89 -34.21
N LEU A 406 25.01 -0.95 -35.41
CA LEU A 406 24.64 -2.22 -36.06
C LEU A 406 25.69 -2.72 -37.07
N GLU A 407 26.42 -1.82 -37.73
CA GLU A 407 27.35 -2.21 -38.81
C GLU A 407 28.82 -2.09 -38.41
N SER A 408 29.18 -1.22 -37.47
CA SER A 408 30.60 -0.89 -37.20
C SER A 408 31.18 -1.38 -35.88
N MET A 409 30.36 -1.60 -34.84
CA MET A 409 30.82 -2.09 -33.54
C MET A 409 30.51 -3.58 -33.39
N ASP A 410 31.56 -4.40 -33.20
CA ASP A 410 31.43 -5.80 -32.82
C ASP A 410 31.21 -5.96 -31.30
N GLN A 411 30.87 -7.17 -30.86
CA GLN A 411 30.48 -7.42 -29.48
C GLN A 411 31.64 -7.22 -28.47
N ASP A 412 32.89 -7.44 -28.89
CA ASP A 412 34.08 -7.17 -28.06
C ASP A 412 34.36 -5.67 -27.93
N THR A 413 34.25 -4.91 -29.02
CA THR A 413 34.38 -3.44 -29.00
C THR A 413 33.28 -2.80 -28.17
N MET A 414 32.03 -3.28 -28.30
CA MET A 414 30.92 -2.81 -27.46
C MET A 414 31.20 -3.06 -25.97
N SER A 415 31.73 -4.23 -25.61
CA SER A 415 32.08 -4.55 -24.22
C SER A 415 33.23 -3.69 -23.65
N LYS A 416 34.11 -3.17 -24.50
CA LYS A 416 35.17 -2.22 -24.11
C LYS A 416 34.61 -0.80 -23.96
N PHE A 417 33.78 -0.37 -24.91
CA PHE A 417 33.05 0.90 -24.85
C PHE A 417 32.23 1.02 -23.56
N GLN A 418 31.40 0.01 -23.24
CA GLN A 418 30.60 -0.02 -22.01
C GLN A 418 31.44 0.17 -20.74
N ARG A 419 32.59 -0.50 -20.65
CA ARG A 419 33.52 -0.37 -19.51
C ARG A 419 34.19 1.01 -19.48
N GLY A 420 34.52 1.56 -20.64
CA GLY A 420 35.08 2.90 -20.79
C GLY A 420 34.15 3.98 -20.23
N ILE A 421 32.83 3.89 -20.50
CA ILE A 421 31.85 4.84 -19.99
C ILE A 421 31.89 4.92 -18.47
N TYR A 422 31.81 3.78 -17.77
CA TYR A 422 31.84 3.78 -16.30
C TYR A 422 33.18 4.23 -15.75
N SER A 423 34.30 3.83 -16.37
CA SER A 423 35.63 4.28 -15.96
C SER A 423 35.75 5.81 -16.01
N ARG A 424 35.20 6.44 -17.05
CA ARG A 424 35.20 7.90 -17.22
C ARG A 424 34.17 8.57 -16.33
N PHE A 425 32.97 8.01 -16.22
CA PHE A 425 31.94 8.54 -15.34
C PHE A 425 32.40 8.59 -13.88
N PHE A 426 33.04 7.53 -13.39
CA PHE A 426 33.54 7.48 -12.02
C PHE A 426 34.76 8.36 -11.78
N SER A 427 35.53 8.74 -12.82
CA SER A 427 36.58 9.74 -12.68
C SER A 427 36.01 11.16 -12.62
N MET A 428 34.94 11.44 -13.37
CA MET A 428 34.26 12.73 -13.37
C MET A 428 33.38 12.94 -12.13
N ALA A 429 32.68 11.90 -11.67
CA ALA A 429 31.77 11.93 -10.54
C ALA A 429 32.01 10.72 -9.62
N PRO A 430 33.01 10.79 -8.71
CA PRO A 430 33.34 9.68 -7.81
C PRO A 430 32.17 9.21 -6.95
N LYS A 431 31.30 10.14 -6.52
CA LYS A 431 30.04 9.85 -5.79
C LYS A 431 29.10 8.90 -6.54
N GLY A 432 29.24 8.79 -7.86
CA GLY A 432 28.47 7.83 -8.66
C GLY A 432 28.73 6.38 -8.25
N GLN A 433 29.92 6.04 -7.74
CA GLN A 433 30.26 4.66 -7.36
C GLN A 433 29.32 4.09 -6.27
N ASP A 434 28.81 4.94 -5.39
CA ASP A 434 27.91 4.54 -4.30
C ASP A 434 26.57 3.99 -4.81
N PHE A 435 26.13 4.44 -5.99
CA PHE A 435 24.85 4.05 -6.61
C PHE A 435 25.00 2.86 -7.57
N PHE A 436 26.21 2.53 -8.01
CA PHE A 436 26.48 1.46 -8.98
C PHE A 436 27.20 0.26 -8.33
N LYS A 437 26.60 -0.33 -7.29
CA LYS A 437 27.13 -1.52 -6.57
C LYS A 437 26.84 -2.88 -7.24
N GLN A 438 26.49 -2.87 -8.52
CA GLN A 438 26.06 -4.06 -9.26
C GLN A 438 27.23 -4.77 -9.94
N SER A 439 27.04 -6.03 -10.35
CA SER A 439 28.06 -6.77 -11.11
C SER A 439 28.37 -6.09 -12.44
N SER A 440 29.58 -6.23 -12.96
CA SER A 440 29.97 -5.64 -14.26
C SER A 440 29.06 -6.09 -15.40
N THR A 441 28.54 -7.32 -15.36
CA THR A 441 27.54 -7.82 -16.32
C THR A 441 26.26 -7.00 -16.29
N ARG A 442 25.77 -6.64 -15.08
CA ARG A 442 24.57 -5.81 -14.93
C ARG A 442 24.82 -4.37 -15.37
N LEU A 443 26.01 -3.83 -15.11
CA LEU A 443 26.41 -2.51 -15.57
C LEU A 443 26.46 -2.44 -17.10
N ASN A 444 27.02 -3.45 -17.76
CA ASN A 444 27.03 -3.55 -19.22
C ASN A 444 25.60 -3.60 -19.79
N PHE A 445 24.73 -4.42 -19.19
CA PHE A 445 23.31 -4.49 -19.57
C PHE A 445 22.59 -3.13 -19.48
N ILE A 446 22.91 -2.30 -18.49
CA ILE A 446 22.34 -0.95 -18.35
C ILE A 446 22.77 -0.07 -19.53
N ILE A 447 24.04 -0.13 -19.95
CA ILE A 447 24.52 0.61 -21.12
C ILE A 447 23.88 0.10 -22.39
N ASP A 448 23.74 -1.22 -22.56
CA ASP A 448 23.00 -1.79 -23.70
C ASP A 448 21.58 -1.24 -23.78
N ARG A 449 20.89 -1.17 -22.64
CA ARG A 449 19.55 -0.58 -22.59
C ARG A 449 19.55 0.92 -22.91
N ASN A 450 20.57 1.67 -22.49
CA ASN A 450 20.70 3.08 -22.85
C ASN A 450 20.89 3.28 -24.36
N VAL A 451 21.77 2.47 -24.98
CA VAL A 451 21.97 2.49 -26.44
C VAL A 451 20.69 2.09 -27.16
N GLU A 452 20.00 1.05 -26.69
CA GLU A 452 18.72 0.62 -27.24
C GLU A 452 17.67 1.74 -27.18
N MET A 453 17.54 2.43 -26.04
CA MET A 453 16.61 3.57 -25.90
C MET A 453 16.98 4.73 -26.81
N VAL A 454 18.28 5.04 -26.99
CA VAL A 454 18.77 6.05 -27.94
C VAL A 454 18.38 5.69 -29.38
N MET A 455 18.37 4.40 -29.73
CA MET A 455 17.93 3.94 -31.06
C MET A 455 16.40 3.93 -31.20
N GLU A 456 15.70 3.48 -30.16
CA GLU A 456 14.26 3.29 -30.14
C GLU A 456 13.49 4.62 -30.12
N ILE A 457 14.06 5.69 -29.52
CA ILE A 457 13.41 7.00 -29.44
C ILE A 457 13.09 7.59 -30.83
N PHE A 458 13.88 7.25 -31.86
CA PHE A 458 13.60 7.66 -33.23
C PHE A 458 12.49 6.84 -33.91
N ALA A 459 12.22 5.63 -33.42
CA ALA A 459 11.22 4.72 -33.95
C ALA A 459 9.87 4.86 -33.25
N LYS A 460 9.89 4.92 -31.92
CA LYS A 460 8.71 4.95 -31.07
C LYS A 460 8.93 5.96 -29.93
N PRO A 461 8.97 7.27 -30.24
CA PRO A 461 9.29 8.30 -29.25
C PRO A 461 8.33 8.28 -28.05
N ARG A 462 7.03 8.03 -28.28
CA ARG A 462 6.02 8.00 -27.21
C ARG A 462 6.25 6.84 -26.24
N ASP A 463 6.43 5.62 -26.75
CA ASP A 463 6.69 4.43 -25.93
C ASP A 463 7.97 4.62 -25.09
N VAL A 464 9.00 5.25 -25.65
CA VAL A 464 10.24 5.54 -24.91
C VAL A 464 10.01 6.59 -23.82
N VAL A 465 9.25 7.66 -24.08
CA VAL A 465 8.88 8.66 -23.04
C VAL A 465 8.11 8.00 -21.90
N GLU A 466 7.19 7.08 -22.20
CA GLU A 466 6.43 6.34 -21.20
C GLU A 466 7.32 5.42 -20.37
N GLN A 467 8.20 4.65 -21.03
CA GLN A 467 9.19 3.79 -20.36
C GLN A 467 10.15 4.60 -19.47
N LEU A 468 10.61 5.77 -19.93
CA LEU A 468 11.46 6.67 -19.16
C LEU A 468 10.72 7.28 -17.97
N SER A 469 9.42 7.55 -18.11
CA SER A 469 8.59 8.03 -16.99
C SER A 469 8.42 6.94 -15.92
N ALA A 470 8.18 5.69 -16.33
CA ALA A 470 8.13 4.56 -15.40
C ALA A 470 9.51 4.27 -14.75
N LEU A 471 10.61 4.46 -15.50
CA LEU A 471 11.97 4.33 -14.97
C LEU A 471 12.31 5.44 -13.98
N GLY A 472 11.95 6.68 -14.29
CA GLY A 472 12.18 7.84 -13.45
C GLY A 472 11.46 7.75 -12.11
N LEU A 473 10.20 7.30 -12.09
CA LEU A 473 9.47 7.06 -10.83
C LEU A 473 10.16 6.01 -9.95
N ARG A 474 10.78 4.98 -10.53
CA ARG A 474 11.61 4.03 -9.76
C ARG A 474 12.90 4.67 -9.26
N HIS A 475 13.52 5.54 -10.06
CA HIS A 475 14.74 6.27 -9.66
C HIS A 475 14.48 7.23 -8.48
N VAL A 476 13.28 7.79 -8.36
CA VAL A 476 12.84 8.51 -7.16
C VAL A 476 12.96 7.62 -5.93
N GLY A 477 12.39 6.42 -6.00
CA GLY A 477 12.42 5.48 -4.89
C GLY A 477 13.83 4.98 -4.54
N TYR A 478 14.78 5.04 -5.47
CA TYR A 478 16.20 4.75 -5.23
C TYR A 478 17.02 5.98 -4.79
N ARG A 479 16.42 7.17 -4.66
CA ARG A 479 17.09 8.45 -4.39
C ARG A 479 18.27 8.73 -5.32
N ILE A 480 18.11 8.48 -6.61
CA ILE A 480 19.16 8.84 -7.58
C ILE A 480 19.26 10.37 -7.67
N PRO A 481 20.41 10.99 -7.33
CA PRO A 481 20.59 12.43 -7.46
C PRO A 481 20.61 12.82 -8.93
N THR A 482 19.83 13.84 -9.30
CA THR A 482 19.80 14.34 -10.68
C THR A 482 21.14 14.92 -11.12
N ASP A 483 21.98 15.36 -10.17
CA ASP A 483 23.32 15.91 -10.41
C ASP A 483 24.29 14.89 -11.04
N LEU A 484 24.03 13.58 -10.88
CA LEU A 484 24.86 12.53 -11.46
C LEU A 484 24.52 12.24 -12.94
N VAL A 485 23.36 12.71 -13.42
CA VAL A 485 22.90 12.40 -14.78
C VAL A 485 23.70 13.18 -15.83
N PRO A 486 23.94 14.51 -15.72
CA PRO A 486 24.74 15.24 -16.72
C PRO A 486 26.18 14.70 -16.88
N PRO A 487 26.96 14.44 -15.80
CA PRO A 487 28.28 13.83 -15.93
C PRO A 487 28.25 12.46 -16.62
N PHE A 488 27.20 11.68 -16.41
CA PHE A 488 27.02 10.40 -17.11
C PHE A 488 26.82 10.58 -18.62
N VAL A 489 26.00 11.55 -19.04
CA VAL A 489 25.78 11.86 -20.47
C VAL A 489 27.08 12.33 -21.14
N VAL A 490 27.85 13.17 -20.45
CA VAL A 490 29.16 13.64 -20.95
C VAL A 490 30.14 12.48 -21.07
N ALA A 491 30.28 11.66 -20.02
CA ALA A 491 31.17 10.50 -20.04
C ALA A 491 30.82 9.52 -21.18
N ALA A 492 29.53 9.26 -21.40
CA ALA A 492 29.08 8.37 -22.48
C ALA A 492 29.36 8.97 -23.88
N THR A 493 29.17 10.28 -24.04
CA THR A 493 29.40 10.98 -25.31
C THR A 493 30.88 11.08 -25.65
N GLU A 494 31.72 11.45 -24.68
CA GLU A 494 33.18 11.53 -24.85
C GLU A 494 33.77 10.15 -25.13
N GLU A 495 33.31 9.12 -24.43
CA GLU A 495 33.75 7.77 -24.70
C GLU A 495 33.39 7.35 -26.13
N LEU A 496 32.18 7.66 -26.61
CA LEU A 496 31.79 7.34 -27.99
C LEU A 496 32.67 8.08 -29.01
N ALA A 497 33.03 9.33 -28.74
CA ALA A 497 33.92 10.12 -29.59
C ALA A 497 35.33 9.53 -29.74
N HIS A 498 35.78 8.70 -28.79
CA HIS A 498 37.04 7.97 -28.91
C HIS A 498 36.96 6.79 -29.89
N TRP A 499 35.78 6.22 -30.10
CA TRP A 499 35.57 5.02 -30.93
C TRP A 499 35.12 5.32 -32.36
N THR A 500 34.64 6.54 -32.66
CA THR A 500 34.19 6.92 -34.00
C THR A 500 34.74 8.26 -34.46
N THR A 501 35.08 8.33 -35.75
CA THR A 501 35.45 9.57 -36.45
C THR A 501 34.24 10.30 -37.04
N GLN A 502 33.05 9.69 -36.98
CA GLN A 502 31.82 10.25 -37.52
C GLN A 502 31.25 11.31 -36.56
N SER A 503 31.60 12.57 -36.77
CA SER A 503 31.13 13.70 -35.95
C SER A 503 29.59 13.76 -35.82
N LYS A 504 28.85 13.45 -36.89
CA LYS A 504 27.38 13.42 -36.87
C LYS A 504 26.79 12.30 -36.02
N ALA A 505 27.48 11.16 -35.89
CA ALA A 505 27.01 10.06 -35.05
C ALA A 505 27.21 10.39 -33.56
N VAL A 506 28.31 11.07 -33.21
CA VAL A 506 28.55 11.59 -31.85
C VAL A 506 27.52 12.66 -31.50
N GLU A 507 27.25 13.60 -32.42
CA GLU A 507 26.22 14.63 -32.25
C GLU A 507 24.83 14.00 -32.06
N ALA A 508 24.48 13.02 -32.90
CA ALA A 508 23.22 12.28 -32.80
C ALA A 508 23.06 11.56 -31.45
N PHE A 509 24.12 10.89 -30.99
CA PHE A 509 24.11 10.19 -29.71
C PHE A 509 23.97 11.17 -28.54
N SER A 510 24.74 12.26 -28.57
CA SER A 510 24.70 13.31 -27.55
C SER A 510 23.32 13.95 -27.46
N TRP A 511 22.71 14.33 -28.59
CA TRP A 511 21.38 14.93 -28.64
C TRP A 511 20.31 13.98 -28.08
N SER A 512 20.32 12.72 -28.52
CA SER A 512 19.32 11.73 -28.10
C SER A 512 19.43 11.37 -26.63
N LEU A 513 20.65 11.15 -26.14
CA LEU A 513 20.90 10.83 -24.73
C LEU A 513 20.63 12.04 -23.83
N SER A 514 20.88 13.26 -24.32
CA SER A 514 20.49 14.50 -23.65
C SER A 514 18.96 14.63 -23.55
N LEU A 515 18.20 14.31 -24.61
CA LEU A 515 16.74 14.29 -24.53
C LEU A 515 16.26 13.23 -23.53
N ILE A 516 16.78 12.01 -23.59
CA ILE A 516 16.44 10.92 -22.66
C ILE A 516 16.73 11.30 -21.21
N SER A 517 17.84 11.98 -20.95
CA SER A 517 18.17 12.45 -19.60
C SER A 517 17.26 13.59 -19.11
N LYS A 518 16.70 14.43 -20.00
CA LYS A 518 15.85 15.59 -19.65
C LYS A 518 14.45 15.28 -19.08
N ILE A 519 13.51 14.63 -19.80
CA ILE A 519 13.48 13.17 -19.76
C ILE A 519 13.34 12.65 -18.33
N LEU A 520 14.28 11.76 -18.02
CA LEU A 520 14.44 11.09 -16.74
C LEU A 520 14.54 12.07 -15.56
N MET A 521 15.34 13.14 -15.68
CA MET A 521 15.57 14.11 -14.59
C MET A 521 14.28 14.84 -14.20
N ARG A 522 13.48 15.28 -15.17
CA ARG A 522 12.17 15.90 -14.90
C ARG A 522 11.28 14.95 -14.13
N VAL A 523 11.21 13.68 -14.54
CA VAL A 523 10.38 12.68 -13.88
C VAL A 523 10.84 12.46 -12.45
N ILE A 524 12.16 12.38 -12.22
CA ILE A 524 12.72 12.28 -10.88
C ILE A 524 12.35 13.50 -10.04
N GLN A 525 12.49 14.71 -10.58
CA GLN A 525 12.17 15.95 -9.86
C GLN A 525 10.69 16.07 -9.52
N GLN A 526 9.80 15.71 -10.45
CA GLN A 526 8.35 15.75 -10.24
C GLN A 526 7.87 14.64 -9.30
N GLY A 527 8.48 13.45 -9.39
CA GLY A 527 8.11 12.30 -8.56
C GLY A 527 8.71 12.32 -7.15
N SER A 528 9.77 13.10 -6.90
CA SER A 528 10.43 13.23 -5.58
C SER A 528 9.61 14.06 -4.59
N THR A 529 8.41 13.56 -4.27
CA THR A 529 7.56 14.14 -3.22
C THR A 529 8.20 13.95 -1.85
N ILE A 530 7.83 14.79 -0.89
CA ILE A 530 8.35 14.71 0.48
C ILE A 530 8.06 13.33 1.10
N ALA A 531 6.89 12.76 0.81
CA ALA A 531 6.52 11.41 1.23
C ALA A 531 7.45 10.34 0.62
N MET A 532 7.72 10.40 -0.69
CA MET A 532 8.64 9.46 -1.35
C MET A 532 10.06 9.55 -0.80
N LEU A 533 10.55 10.77 -0.52
CA LEU A 533 11.85 10.96 0.11
C LEU A 533 11.86 10.37 1.52
N ALA A 534 10.84 10.61 2.34
CA ALA A 534 10.78 10.08 3.71
C ALA A 534 10.63 8.55 3.77
N ILE A 535 9.97 7.91 2.78
CA ILE A 535 9.85 6.44 2.74
C ILE A 535 11.20 5.74 2.74
N VAL A 536 12.19 6.34 2.07
CA VAL A 536 13.53 5.75 1.92
C VAL A 536 14.34 5.78 3.22
N THR A 537 14.06 6.70 4.16
CA THR A 537 14.70 6.63 5.49
C THR A 537 14.14 5.49 6.35
N ASN A 538 12.95 4.99 6.01
CA ASN A 538 12.25 3.95 6.75
C ASN A 538 12.01 4.28 8.24
N GLU A 539 11.82 5.56 8.56
CA GLU A 539 11.58 6.05 9.91
C GLU A 539 10.18 6.65 10.04
N LYS A 540 9.38 6.14 11.00
CA LYS A 540 8.02 6.64 11.26
C LYS A 540 7.98 8.16 11.53
N PRO A 541 8.87 8.76 12.36
CA PRO A 541 8.82 10.19 12.64
C PRO A 541 9.11 11.07 11.41
N ALA A 542 10.12 10.69 10.61
CA ALA A 542 10.47 11.40 9.39
C ALA A 542 9.29 11.44 8.40
N LEU A 543 8.59 10.30 8.26
CA LEU A 543 7.41 10.22 7.40
C LEU A 543 6.23 11.02 7.97
N LYS A 544 5.96 10.95 9.27
CA LYS A 544 4.89 11.75 9.91
C LYS A 544 5.12 13.25 9.72
N LYS A 545 6.36 13.72 9.87
CA LYS A 545 6.75 15.12 9.60
C LYS A 545 6.57 15.50 8.13
N ALA A 546 6.91 14.60 7.20
CA ALA A 546 6.71 14.83 5.77
C ALA A 546 5.23 14.98 5.40
N ILE A 547 4.36 14.08 5.90
CA ILE A 547 2.93 14.08 5.59
C ILE A 547 2.20 15.23 6.30
N ALA A 548 2.71 15.76 7.41
CA ALA A 548 2.13 16.92 8.10
C ALA A 548 1.96 18.13 7.17
N LEU A 549 2.85 18.28 6.18
CA LEU A 549 2.81 19.36 5.19
C LEU A 549 1.77 19.16 4.08
N SER A 550 1.26 17.93 3.90
CA SER A 550 0.29 17.64 2.84
C SER A 550 -1.08 18.27 3.13
N PRO A 551 -1.73 18.92 2.14
CA PRO A 551 -3.08 19.45 2.28
C PRO A 551 -4.10 18.38 2.68
N ARG A 552 -5.09 18.74 3.51
CA ARG A 552 -6.08 17.80 4.07
C ARG A 552 -6.77 16.95 3.01
N LYS A 553 -7.26 17.57 1.93
CA LYS A 553 -8.00 16.89 0.85
C LYS A 553 -7.10 15.99 0.00
N HIS A 554 -5.82 16.33 -0.13
CA HIS A 554 -4.88 15.62 -1.00
C HIS A 554 -4.00 14.60 -0.27
N ARG A 555 -3.93 14.65 1.06
CA ARG A 555 -3.08 13.78 1.89
C ARG A 555 -3.20 12.29 1.57
N ALA A 556 -4.42 11.77 1.41
CA ALA A 556 -4.60 10.36 1.05
C ALA A 556 -4.11 10.05 -0.38
N ARG A 557 -4.29 10.99 -1.33
CA ARG A 557 -3.78 10.87 -2.69
C ARG A 557 -2.25 10.89 -2.69
N ASP A 558 -1.62 11.82 -1.97
CA ASP A 558 -0.16 11.94 -1.88
C ASP A 558 0.53 10.66 -1.35
N LEU A 559 -0.19 9.84 -0.57
CA LEU A 559 0.28 8.57 -0.01
C LEU A 559 -0.02 7.33 -0.86
N LEU A 560 -0.95 7.44 -1.80
CA LEU A 560 -1.45 6.32 -2.61
C LEU A 560 -1.19 6.47 -4.11
N ASP A 561 -0.94 7.69 -4.57
CA ASP A 561 -0.88 8.03 -5.98
C ASP A 561 0.01 9.25 -6.24
N VAL A 562 1.23 9.00 -6.71
CA VAL A 562 2.14 10.01 -7.25
C VAL A 562 2.16 9.84 -8.76
N THR A 563 1.57 10.80 -9.47
CA THR A 563 1.43 10.79 -10.93
C THR A 563 2.46 11.70 -11.58
N VAL A 564 3.17 11.19 -12.59
CA VAL A 564 4.06 11.97 -13.45
C VAL A 564 3.81 11.60 -14.91
N GLY A 565 3.18 12.51 -15.65
CA GLY A 565 2.69 12.22 -17.00
C GLY A 565 1.59 11.15 -16.99
N THR A 566 1.73 10.14 -17.84
CA THR A 566 0.80 8.99 -17.91
C THR A 566 1.08 7.91 -16.87
N GLN A 567 2.22 8.01 -16.15
CA GLN A 567 2.65 6.98 -15.22
C GLN A 567 2.34 7.38 -13.78
N SER A 568 1.97 6.40 -12.96
CA SER A 568 1.70 6.60 -11.53
C SER A 568 2.39 5.54 -10.68
N ILE A 569 2.81 5.94 -9.49
CA ILE A 569 3.37 5.03 -8.48
C ILE A 569 2.62 5.23 -7.16
N SER A 570 2.38 4.15 -6.43
CA SER A 570 1.81 4.21 -5.09
C SER A 570 2.94 4.22 -4.05
N PRO A 571 3.09 5.29 -3.26
CA PRO A 571 4.06 5.34 -2.17
C PRO A 571 3.89 4.20 -1.15
N LEU A 572 2.64 3.85 -0.79
CA LEU A 572 2.36 2.69 0.05
C LEU A 572 2.89 1.39 -0.57
N MET A 573 2.56 1.10 -1.83
CA MET A 573 2.99 -0.15 -2.45
C MET A 573 4.50 -0.18 -2.67
N TRP A 574 5.09 0.96 -3.04
CA TRP A 574 6.53 1.09 -3.12
C TRP A 574 7.20 0.77 -1.80
N SER A 575 6.68 1.28 -0.67
CA SER A 575 7.23 1.01 0.66
C SER A 575 7.16 -0.48 1.05
N ILE A 576 6.13 -1.20 0.59
CA ILE A 576 6.01 -2.64 0.79
C ILE A 576 7.01 -3.40 -0.10
N GLU A 577 7.09 -3.04 -1.38
CA GLU A 577 7.96 -3.69 -2.36
C GLU A 577 9.45 -3.42 -2.10
N SER A 578 9.79 -2.23 -1.58
CA SER A 578 11.15 -1.86 -1.19
C SER A 578 11.57 -2.43 0.18
N GLY A 579 10.63 -2.98 0.95
CA GLY A 579 10.88 -3.47 2.31
C GLY A 579 10.94 -2.38 3.39
N SER A 580 10.53 -1.15 3.09
CA SER A 580 10.42 -0.04 4.05
C SER A 580 9.15 -0.17 4.91
N LEU A 581 9.07 -1.25 5.70
CA LEU A 581 7.85 -1.64 6.41
C LEU A 581 7.43 -0.63 7.50
N CYS A 582 8.37 0.05 8.15
CA CYS A 582 8.04 1.06 9.17
C CYS A 582 7.33 2.26 8.54
N SER A 583 7.79 2.69 7.37
CA SER A 583 7.12 3.70 6.56
C SER A 583 5.75 3.21 6.10
N ALA A 584 5.65 1.98 5.59
CA ALA A 584 4.38 1.40 5.16
C ALA A 584 3.35 1.37 6.29
N GLU A 585 3.76 0.95 7.48
CA GLU A 585 2.93 0.95 8.69
C GLU A 585 2.46 2.36 9.06
N ALA A 586 3.36 3.35 9.06
CA ALA A 586 3.00 4.74 9.32
C ALA A 586 2.04 5.32 8.27
N ILE A 587 2.13 4.90 6.99
CA ILE A 587 1.16 5.29 5.94
C ILE A 587 -0.21 4.68 6.24
N ILE A 588 -0.27 3.40 6.62
CA ILE A 588 -1.53 2.73 6.95
C ILE A 588 -2.17 3.36 8.18
N GLU A 589 -1.39 3.59 9.24
CA GLU A 589 -1.85 4.35 10.42
C GLU A 589 -2.41 5.72 10.01
N ASP A 590 -1.69 6.46 9.16
CA ASP A 590 -2.11 7.81 8.75
C ASP A 590 -3.41 7.81 7.92
N LEU A 591 -3.53 6.89 6.97
CA LEU A 591 -4.71 6.74 6.11
C LEU A 591 -5.95 6.30 6.90
N LEU A 592 -5.77 5.47 7.93
CA LEU A 592 -6.88 4.88 8.68
C LEU A 592 -7.21 5.62 9.99
N VAL A 593 -6.43 6.62 10.37
CA VAL A 593 -6.82 7.55 11.45
C VAL A 593 -7.92 8.48 10.95
N ILE A 594 -9.04 8.49 11.68
CA ILE A 594 -10.15 9.42 11.43
C ILE A 594 -9.76 10.79 11.96
N ARG A 595 -9.72 11.78 11.06
CA ARG A 595 -9.49 13.19 11.40
C ARG A 595 -10.74 13.99 11.14
N ALA A 596 -10.98 14.98 11.98
CA ALA A 596 -12.15 15.84 11.87
C ALA A 596 -11.74 17.30 12.00
N ASP A 597 -12.28 18.14 11.13
CA ASP A 597 -12.37 19.57 11.37
C ASP A 597 -13.80 19.96 11.75
N ARG A 598 -14.14 21.26 11.65
CA ARG A 598 -15.49 21.75 11.98
C ARG A 598 -16.56 21.29 10.99
N ASP A 599 -16.17 20.97 9.75
CA ASP A 599 -17.11 20.79 8.64
C ASP A 599 -17.16 19.33 8.16
N VAL A 600 -16.03 18.60 8.18
CA VAL A 600 -15.87 17.31 7.50
C VAL A 600 -15.01 16.31 8.29
N TYR A 601 -15.35 15.02 8.14
CA TYR A 601 -14.54 13.89 8.55
C TYR A 601 -13.69 13.34 7.39
N TYR A 602 -12.40 13.13 7.64
CA TYR A 602 -11.43 12.56 6.71
C TYR A 602 -11.05 11.15 7.14
N TYR A 603 -11.23 10.19 6.23
CA TYR A 603 -10.86 8.79 6.40
C TYR A 603 -10.41 8.20 5.06
N GLY A 604 -9.18 7.67 5.02
CA GLY A 604 -8.51 7.25 3.79
C GLY A 604 -8.81 5.82 3.34
N ALA A 605 -9.57 5.03 4.12
CA ALA A 605 -9.85 3.63 3.75
C ALA A 605 -10.53 3.47 2.38
N PRO A 606 -11.54 4.28 1.99
CA PRO A 606 -12.11 4.20 0.65
C PRO A 606 -11.08 4.44 -0.46
N ALA A 607 -10.18 5.41 -0.27
CA ALA A 607 -9.11 5.70 -1.24
C ALA A 607 -8.11 4.54 -1.33
N LEU A 608 -7.74 3.94 -0.18
CA LEU A 608 -6.85 2.79 -0.10
C LEU A 608 -7.39 1.59 -0.89
N PHE A 609 -8.62 1.15 -0.61
CA PHE A 609 -9.21 -0.02 -1.26
C PHE A 609 -9.62 0.24 -2.72
N ARG A 610 -9.91 1.49 -3.10
CA ARG A 610 -10.13 1.85 -4.51
C ARG A 610 -8.84 1.76 -5.33
N ARG A 611 -7.72 2.22 -4.78
CA ARG A 611 -6.42 2.17 -5.48
C ARG A 611 -5.83 0.76 -5.48
N HIS A 612 -5.97 0.05 -4.37
CA HIS A 612 -5.41 -1.29 -4.13
C HIS A 612 -6.48 -2.25 -3.58
N PRO A 613 -7.40 -2.76 -4.42
CA PRO A 613 -8.41 -3.73 -3.98
C PRO A 613 -7.79 -5.06 -3.51
N ASP A 614 -6.56 -5.36 -3.97
CA ASP A 614 -5.76 -6.53 -3.62
C ASP A 614 -4.76 -6.28 -2.48
N VAL A 615 -4.89 -5.16 -1.75
CA VAL A 615 -3.93 -4.78 -0.68
C VAL A 615 -3.73 -5.88 0.36
N ILE A 616 -4.80 -6.56 0.78
CA ILE A 616 -4.74 -7.65 1.75
C ILE A 616 -3.97 -8.85 1.16
N HIS A 617 -4.23 -9.20 -0.10
CA HIS A 617 -3.52 -10.28 -0.80
C HIS A 617 -2.02 -10.00 -0.86
N ARG A 618 -1.64 -8.76 -1.22
CA ARG A 618 -0.23 -8.35 -1.29
C ARG A 618 0.43 -8.37 0.08
N MET A 619 -0.25 -7.88 1.12
CA MET A 619 0.29 -7.94 2.50
C MET A 619 0.48 -9.37 2.98
N CYS A 620 -0.45 -10.29 2.69
CA CYS A 620 -0.30 -11.71 3.02
C CYS A 620 0.97 -12.34 2.42
N HIS A 621 1.41 -11.90 1.23
CA HIS A 621 2.59 -12.44 0.55
C HIS A 621 3.89 -11.69 0.87
N SER A 622 3.84 -10.36 0.93
CA SER A 622 5.03 -9.51 0.98
C SER A 622 5.31 -8.92 2.36
N ALA A 623 4.28 -8.62 3.16
CA ALA A 623 4.43 -7.94 4.45
C ALA A 623 3.31 -8.28 5.45
N PRO A 624 3.28 -9.49 6.03
CA PRO A 624 2.18 -9.93 6.90
C PRO A 624 2.03 -9.12 8.19
N SER A 625 3.09 -8.49 8.68
CA SER A 625 3.06 -7.63 9.88
C SER A 625 2.15 -6.42 9.72
N LEU A 626 1.90 -5.96 8.49
CA LEU A 626 1.04 -4.81 8.20
C LEU A 626 -0.46 -5.14 8.25
N LEU A 627 -0.84 -6.42 8.29
CA LEU A 627 -2.24 -6.84 8.37
C LEU A 627 -2.89 -6.41 9.68
N THR A 628 -2.17 -6.46 10.80
CA THR A 628 -2.72 -6.04 12.10
C THR A 628 -3.00 -4.53 12.13
N PRO A 629 -2.04 -3.63 11.82
CA PRO A 629 -2.31 -2.20 11.71
C PRO A 629 -3.43 -1.84 10.73
N LEU A 630 -3.49 -2.52 9.58
CA LEU A 630 -4.58 -2.34 8.60
C LEU A 630 -5.93 -2.69 9.22
N LEU A 631 -6.07 -3.86 9.83
CA LEU A 631 -7.33 -4.34 10.38
C LEU A 631 -7.76 -3.54 11.63
N GLU A 632 -6.81 -3.08 12.45
CA GLU A 632 -7.07 -2.21 13.60
C GLU A 632 -7.62 -0.85 13.16
N GLY A 633 -7.08 -0.27 12.08
CA GLY A 633 -7.56 0.99 11.50
C GLY A 633 -8.96 0.91 10.87
N LEU A 634 -9.53 -0.30 10.72
CA LEU A 634 -10.94 -0.49 10.32
C LEU A 634 -11.91 -0.46 11.51
N ILE A 635 -11.43 -0.25 12.74
CA ILE A 635 -12.25 -0.28 13.95
C ILE A 635 -12.15 1.05 14.69
N TRP A 636 -13.30 1.67 14.94
CA TRP A 636 -13.42 2.80 15.85
C TRP A 636 -14.19 2.41 17.10
N ARG A 637 -13.68 2.75 18.30
CA ARG A 637 -14.31 2.45 19.60
C ARG A 637 -14.61 3.73 20.37
N SER A 638 -15.86 3.92 20.81
CA SER A 638 -16.26 5.08 21.60
C SER A 638 -15.69 5.03 23.01
N ARG A 639 -15.06 6.12 23.48
CA ARG A 639 -14.63 6.29 24.88
C ARG A 639 -15.78 6.25 25.88
N GLN A 640 -17.00 6.57 25.46
CA GLN A 640 -18.16 6.58 26.35
C GLN A 640 -18.67 5.16 26.57
N THR A 641 -19.02 4.86 27.81
CA THR A 641 -19.64 3.59 28.19
C THR A 641 -21.01 3.88 28.78
N ASN A 642 -22.03 3.21 28.24
CA ASN A 642 -23.41 3.27 28.72
C ASN A 642 -23.79 1.87 29.19
N ASP A 643 -24.19 1.74 30.45
CA ASP A 643 -24.60 0.47 31.07
C ASP A 643 -23.57 -0.67 30.93
N GLY A 644 -22.27 -0.34 30.96
CA GLY A 644 -21.19 -1.33 30.79
C GLY A 644 -20.93 -1.76 29.33
N PHE A 645 -21.64 -1.18 28.37
CA PHE A 645 -21.41 -1.35 26.94
C PHE A 645 -20.84 -0.09 26.32
N ARG A 646 -20.14 -0.25 25.20
CA ARG A 646 -19.59 0.84 24.39
C ARG A 646 -19.99 0.66 22.94
N ARG A 647 -20.14 1.78 22.24
CA ARG A 647 -20.39 1.80 20.81
C ARG A 647 -19.10 1.55 20.04
N VAL A 648 -19.15 0.70 19.02
CA VAL A 648 -18.02 0.38 18.15
C VAL A 648 -18.47 0.37 16.69
N ASN A 649 -17.74 1.06 15.83
CA ASN A 649 -17.98 1.12 14.39
C ASN A 649 -16.91 0.29 13.67
N TYR A 650 -17.34 -0.65 12.85
CA TYR A 650 -16.50 -1.55 12.06
C TYR A 650 -16.61 -1.23 10.57
N TYR A 651 -15.57 -0.66 9.97
CA TYR A 651 -15.51 -0.26 8.56
C TYR A 651 -15.11 -1.45 7.66
N ILE A 652 -16.01 -2.42 7.54
CA ILE A 652 -15.76 -3.73 6.91
C ILE A 652 -16.36 -3.88 5.50
N GLN A 653 -16.89 -2.81 4.91
CA GLN A 653 -17.49 -2.85 3.56
C GLN A 653 -16.55 -3.52 2.56
N TYR A 654 -15.30 -3.04 2.47
CA TYR A 654 -14.29 -3.57 1.54
C TYR A 654 -13.73 -4.95 1.92
N LEU A 655 -14.04 -5.49 3.10
CA LEU A 655 -13.73 -6.89 3.43
C LEU A 655 -14.79 -7.85 2.88
N ILE A 656 -16.03 -7.38 2.70
CA ILE A 656 -17.19 -8.18 2.31
C ILE A 656 -17.48 -8.04 0.81
N GLN A 657 -17.46 -6.82 0.27
CA GLN A 657 -17.74 -6.55 -1.13
C GLN A 657 -16.54 -5.93 -1.88
N ASP A 658 -16.44 -6.22 -3.17
CA ASP A 658 -15.52 -5.55 -4.09
C ASP A 658 -16.07 -4.18 -4.53
N LEU A 659 -15.38 -3.47 -5.43
CA LEU A 659 -15.79 -2.16 -5.93
C LEU A 659 -17.06 -2.24 -6.80
N GLU A 660 -17.29 -3.41 -7.43
CA GLU A 660 -18.44 -3.71 -8.28
C GLU A 660 -19.65 -4.24 -7.49
N GLY A 661 -19.52 -4.43 -6.18
CA GLY A 661 -20.55 -4.96 -5.29
C GLY A 661 -20.75 -6.48 -5.34
N ASN A 662 -19.79 -7.26 -5.84
CA ASN A 662 -19.74 -8.72 -5.67
C ASN A 662 -18.99 -9.10 -4.38
N PHE A 663 -18.95 -10.39 -4.08
CA PHE A 663 -18.25 -10.93 -2.91
C PHE A 663 -16.73 -10.79 -3.07
N ASN A 664 -16.08 -10.13 -2.11
CA ASN A 664 -14.65 -9.89 -2.13
C ASN A 664 -13.85 -11.18 -1.87
N ASP A 665 -12.76 -11.39 -2.61
CA ASP A 665 -11.85 -12.53 -2.43
C ASP A 665 -10.95 -12.42 -1.18
N THR A 666 -11.08 -11.36 -0.38
CA THR A 666 -10.37 -11.18 0.89
C THR A 666 -10.44 -12.41 1.80
N PHE A 667 -11.61 -13.03 1.95
CA PHE A 667 -11.72 -14.26 2.75
C PHE A 667 -10.99 -15.44 2.13
N LEU A 668 -10.90 -15.52 0.80
CA LEU A 668 -10.09 -16.54 0.12
C LEU A 668 -8.61 -16.32 0.41
N TRP A 669 -8.12 -15.08 0.30
CA TRP A 669 -6.72 -14.74 0.56
C TRP A 669 -6.32 -15.02 2.01
N LEU A 670 -7.17 -14.70 2.98
CA LEU A 670 -6.94 -15.01 4.39
C LEU A 670 -6.92 -16.52 4.67
N VAL A 671 -7.78 -17.30 3.99
CA VAL A 671 -7.78 -18.77 4.09
C VAL A 671 -6.53 -19.38 3.47
N GLU A 672 -6.03 -18.82 2.37
CA GLU A 672 -4.78 -19.25 1.73
C GLU A 672 -3.54 -18.88 2.56
N PHE A 673 -3.55 -17.72 3.24
CA PHE A 673 -2.51 -17.31 4.18
C PHE A 673 -2.47 -18.19 5.44
N ALA A 674 -3.61 -18.71 5.89
CA ALA A 674 -3.75 -19.72 6.94
C ALA A 674 -3.17 -19.36 8.33
N ASP A 675 -3.12 -18.07 8.67
CA ASP A 675 -2.71 -17.60 10.01
C ASP A 675 -3.92 -17.49 10.97
N PRO A 676 -3.94 -18.29 12.06
CA PRO A 676 -5.01 -18.24 13.04
C PRO A 676 -5.10 -16.90 13.80
N LYS A 677 -4.01 -16.13 13.93
CA LYS A 677 -4.02 -14.85 14.66
C LYS A 677 -4.75 -13.76 13.88
N VAL A 678 -4.39 -13.57 12.60
CA VAL A 678 -5.02 -12.58 11.73
C VAL A 678 -6.52 -12.87 11.55
N VAL A 679 -6.88 -14.14 11.38
CA VAL A 679 -8.28 -14.54 11.21
C VAL A 679 -9.12 -14.38 12.48
N SER A 680 -8.49 -14.42 13.65
CA SER A 680 -9.15 -14.14 14.92
C SER A 680 -9.29 -12.64 15.21
N HIS A 681 -8.80 -11.76 14.33
CA HIS A 681 -8.91 -10.32 14.52
C HIS A 681 -10.40 -9.88 14.50
N PRO A 682 -10.84 -8.99 15.41
CA PRO A 682 -12.26 -8.63 15.56
C PRO A 682 -12.95 -8.19 14.26
N ALA A 683 -12.28 -7.41 13.41
CA ALA A 683 -12.83 -6.97 12.12
C ALA A 683 -13.13 -8.15 11.17
N VAL A 684 -12.21 -9.11 11.08
CA VAL A 684 -12.37 -10.32 10.24
C VAL A 684 -13.44 -11.22 10.83
N VAL A 685 -13.44 -11.41 12.15
CA VAL A 685 -14.44 -12.20 12.85
C VAL A 685 -15.84 -11.64 12.61
N LEU A 686 -16.05 -10.34 12.81
CA LEU A 686 -17.35 -9.71 12.58
C LEU A 686 -17.81 -9.84 11.12
N ALA A 687 -16.92 -9.56 10.17
CA ALA A 687 -17.23 -9.68 8.74
C ALA A 687 -17.61 -11.13 8.36
N SER A 688 -16.87 -12.11 8.89
CA SER A 688 -17.15 -13.53 8.69
C SER A 688 -18.48 -13.95 9.32
N ASP A 689 -18.81 -13.44 10.51
CA ASP A 689 -20.02 -13.78 11.25
C ASP A 689 -21.27 -13.17 10.61
N LEU A 690 -21.20 -11.94 10.10
CA LEU A 690 -22.27 -11.30 9.33
C LEU A 690 -22.57 -12.09 8.06
N THR A 691 -21.52 -12.45 7.31
CA THR A 691 -21.65 -13.26 6.09
C THR A 691 -22.19 -14.65 6.40
N TRP A 692 -21.75 -15.27 7.51
CA TRP A 692 -22.26 -16.55 7.98
C TRP A 692 -23.75 -16.47 8.30
N ARG A 693 -24.17 -15.53 9.16
CA ARG A 693 -25.57 -15.41 9.63
C ARG A 693 -26.51 -14.99 8.51
N GLY A 694 -26.08 -14.07 7.64
CA GLY A 694 -26.91 -13.52 6.57
C GLY A 694 -27.08 -14.44 5.35
N LEU A 695 -26.05 -15.22 5.01
CA LEU A 695 -26.02 -16.01 3.78
C LEU A 695 -25.66 -17.48 4.00
N ALA A 696 -24.43 -17.74 4.45
CA ALA A 696 -23.87 -19.08 4.38
C ALA A 696 -24.59 -20.09 5.29
N ARG A 697 -25.06 -19.68 6.47
CA ARG A 697 -25.73 -20.54 7.45
C ARG A 697 -26.98 -21.20 6.88
N LYS A 698 -27.80 -20.50 6.10
CA LYS A 698 -29.03 -21.07 5.52
C LYS A 698 -28.72 -22.15 4.48
N GLN A 699 -27.76 -21.89 3.59
CA GLN A 699 -27.35 -22.85 2.58
C GLN A 699 -26.64 -24.06 3.20
N PHE A 700 -25.77 -23.81 4.18
CA PHE A 700 -25.10 -24.86 4.93
C PHE A 700 -26.11 -25.75 5.68
N THR A 701 -27.07 -25.16 6.40
CA THR A 701 -28.11 -25.92 7.11
C THR A 701 -28.98 -26.74 6.16
N LEU A 702 -29.34 -26.23 4.99
CA LEU A 702 -30.06 -27.01 3.97
C LEU A 702 -29.27 -28.27 3.57
N GLY A 703 -27.99 -28.13 3.25
CA GLY A 703 -27.13 -29.27 2.90
C GLY A 703 -27.00 -30.28 4.05
N GLN A 704 -26.85 -29.80 5.28
CA GLN A 704 -26.74 -30.66 6.47
C GLN A 704 -28.06 -31.35 6.82
N THR A 705 -29.21 -30.71 6.59
CA THR A 705 -30.52 -31.36 6.80
C THR A 705 -30.75 -32.52 5.84
N TYR A 706 -30.31 -32.39 4.57
CA TYR A 706 -30.36 -33.50 3.61
C TYR A 706 -29.48 -34.68 4.07
N PHE A 707 -28.28 -34.40 4.56
CA PHE A 707 -27.38 -35.41 5.11
C PHE A 707 -27.98 -36.12 6.34
N LEU A 708 -28.53 -35.36 7.30
CA LEU A 708 -29.22 -35.93 8.47
C LEU A 708 -30.45 -36.76 8.09
N ALA A 709 -31.26 -36.30 7.14
CA ALA A 709 -32.40 -37.08 6.62
C ALA A 709 -31.93 -38.40 5.99
N THR A 710 -30.82 -38.38 5.26
CA THR A 710 -30.17 -39.58 4.69
C THR A 710 -29.69 -40.53 5.79
N MET A 711 -29.05 -40.01 6.84
CA MET A 711 -28.62 -40.81 7.98
C MET A 711 -29.80 -41.46 8.69
N VAL A 712 -30.88 -40.72 8.92
CA VAL A 712 -32.10 -41.26 9.55
C VAL A 712 -32.72 -42.35 8.68
N ALA A 713 -32.85 -42.12 7.36
CA ALA A 713 -33.32 -43.12 6.41
C ALA A 713 -32.44 -44.38 6.43
N PHE A 714 -31.12 -44.21 6.52
CA PHE A 714 -30.17 -45.33 6.67
C PHE A 714 -30.41 -46.09 7.98
N ILE A 715 -30.47 -45.41 9.12
CA ILE A 715 -30.71 -46.02 10.43
C ILE A 715 -32.02 -46.83 10.42
N VAL A 716 -33.13 -46.22 9.98
CA VAL A 716 -34.43 -46.89 9.88
C VAL A 716 -34.33 -48.13 9.00
N SER A 717 -33.67 -48.02 7.85
CA SER A 717 -33.46 -49.15 6.94
C SER A 717 -32.65 -50.29 7.56
N GLN A 718 -31.65 -50.00 8.39
CA GLN A 718 -30.84 -51.03 9.06
C GLN A 718 -31.54 -51.66 10.25
N CYS A 719 -32.26 -50.87 11.06
CA CYS A 719 -33.02 -51.38 12.20
C CYS A 719 -34.09 -52.40 11.76
N LEU A 720 -34.75 -52.16 10.62
CA LEU A 720 -35.72 -53.08 10.00
C LEU A 720 -35.08 -54.30 9.32
N THR A 721 -33.76 -54.46 9.37
CA THR A 721 -33.05 -55.62 8.80
C THR A 721 -32.79 -56.73 9.83
N VAL A 722 -32.88 -56.43 11.12
CA VAL A 722 -32.70 -57.43 12.19
C VAL A 722 -33.99 -58.24 12.34
N GLU A 723 -33.91 -59.54 12.06
CA GLU A 723 -35.02 -60.49 12.26
C GLU A 723 -35.30 -60.65 13.76
N HIS A 724 -36.49 -60.24 14.21
CA HIS A 724 -37.09 -60.76 15.44
C HIS A 724 -37.89 -62.03 15.08
N ASP A 725 -38.03 -62.98 16.01
CA ASP A 725 -38.68 -64.31 15.85
C ASP A 725 -40.15 -64.31 15.36
N TYR A 726 -40.68 -63.18 14.87
CA TYR A 726 -42.03 -63.01 14.34
C TYR A 726 -42.03 -62.73 12.83
N HIS A 727 -43.05 -63.23 12.13
CA HIS A 727 -43.24 -62.98 10.70
C HIS A 727 -43.19 -61.49 10.37
N THR A 728 -42.29 -61.10 9.48
CA THR A 728 -42.15 -59.72 8.99
C THR A 728 -43.41 -59.29 8.26
N SER A 729 -43.92 -58.11 8.60
CA SER A 729 -45.12 -57.56 7.97
C SER A 729 -44.81 -56.98 6.59
N LEU A 730 -45.79 -56.98 5.68
CA LEU A 730 -45.65 -56.35 4.35
C LEU A 730 -45.31 -54.85 4.47
N GLU A 731 -45.86 -54.17 5.48
CA GLU A 731 -45.63 -52.75 5.74
C GLU A 731 -44.15 -52.46 6.05
N GLU A 732 -43.51 -53.27 6.89
CA GLU A 732 -42.08 -53.15 7.22
C GLU A 732 -41.19 -53.34 5.98
N ASN A 733 -41.51 -54.31 5.12
CA ASN A 733 -40.78 -54.57 3.88
C ASN A 733 -40.91 -53.40 2.89
N VAL A 734 -42.08 -52.79 2.79
CA VAL A 734 -42.30 -51.59 1.96
C VAL A 734 -41.48 -50.41 2.47
N VAL A 735 -41.50 -50.13 3.79
CA VAL A 735 -40.71 -49.04 4.38
C VAL A 735 -39.21 -49.27 4.16
N LYS A 736 -38.73 -50.49 4.39
CA LYS A 736 -37.34 -50.89 4.14
C LYS A 736 -36.96 -50.66 2.67
N PHE A 737 -37.77 -51.11 1.73
CA PHE A 737 -37.53 -50.91 0.30
C PHE A 737 -37.46 -49.41 -0.07
N VAL A 738 -38.39 -48.60 0.42
CA VAL A 738 -38.41 -47.14 0.16
C VAL A 738 -37.15 -46.47 0.70
N CYS A 739 -36.73 -46.78 1.93
CA CYS A 739 -35.50 -46.24 2.49
C CYS A 739 -34.25 -46.67 1.69
N ARG A 740 -34.18 -47.94 1.26
CA ARG A 740 -33.08 -48.46 0.41
C ARG A 740 -33.01 -47.75 -0.93
N VAL A 741 -34.15 -47.55 -1.60
CA VAL A 741 -34.23 -46.79 -2.86
C VAL A 741 -33.75 -45.36 -2.65
N PHE A 742 -34.18 -44.68 -1.58
CA PHE A 742 -33.71 -43.33 -1.28
C PHE A 742 -32.17 -43.28 -1.07
N ILE A 743 -31.61 -44.22 -0.30
CA ILE A 743 -30.17 -44.27 -0.04
C ILE A 743 -29.37 -44.54 -1.32
N TYR A 744 -29.78 -45.50 -2.13
CA TYR A 744 -28.97 -45.96 -3.27
C TYR A 744 -29.23 -45.21 -4.58
N VAL A 745 -30.43 -44.69 -4.78
CA VAL A 745 -30.81 -43.97 -6.01
C VAL A 745 -30.70 -42.46 -5.83
N CYS A 746 -30.93 -41.92 -4.63
CA CYS A 746 -30.83 -40.48 -4.39
C CYS A 746 -29.49 -40.10 -3.73
N SER A 747 -29.13 -40.72 -2.61
CA SER A 747 -27.94 -40.32 -1.83
C SER A 747 -26.62 -40.76 -2.47
N LEU A 748 -26.46 -42.05 -2.79
CA LEU A 748 -25.20 -42.59 -3.33
C LEU A 748 -24.77 -41.89 -4.64
N PRO A 749 -25.64 -41.67 -5.64
CA PRO A 749 -25.24 -40.98 -6.87
C PRO A 749 -24.90 -39.52 -6.63
N SER A 750 -25.61 -38.83 -5.72
CA SER A 750 -25.27 -37.45 -5.31
C SER A 750 -23.87 -37.38 -4.69
N LEU A 751 -23.53 -38.33 -3.82
CA LEU A 751 -22.23 -38.42 -3.18
C LEU A 751 -21.12 -38.73 -4.19
N LEU A 752 -21.36 -39.68 -5.10
CA LEU A 752 -20.41 -40.04 -6.17
C LEU A 752 -20.19 -38.88 -7.14
N PHE A 753 -21.24 -38.15 -7.51
CA PHE A 753 -21.13 -36.98 -8.38
C PHE A 753 -20.32 -35.86 -7.72
N GLU A 754 -20.54 -35.57 -6.43
CA GLU A 754 -19.75 -34.58 -5.69
C GLU A 754 -18.26 -34.97 -5.67
N LEU A 755 -17.95 -36.22 -5.33
CA LEU A 755 -16.57 -36.73 -5.29
C LEU A 755 -15.91 -36.70 -6.67
N ALA A 756 -16.60 -37.18 -7.71
CA ALA A 756 -16.10 -37.17 -9.09
C ALA A 756 -15.82 -35.75 -9.58
N ARG A 757 -16.73 -34.80 -9.31
CA ARG A 757 -16.55 -33.39 -9.67
C ARG A 757 -15.35 -32.77 -8.95
N LEU A 758 -15.17 -33.06 -7.66
CA LEU A 758 -14.03 -32.55 -6.88
C LEU A 758 -12.71 -33.09 -7.41
N ILE A 759 -12.63 -34.40 -7.66
CA ILE A 759 -11.44 -35.06 -8.20
C ILE A 759 -11.10 -34.51 -9.59
N ALA A 760 -12.08 -34.41 -10.48
CA ALA A 760 -11.88 -33.88 -11.83
C ALA A 760 -11.37 -32.43 -11.82
N LEU A 761 -11.92 -31.58 -10.95
CA LEU A 761 -11.48 -30.19 -10.81
C LEU A 761 -10.03 -30.08 -10.30
N ASP A 762 -9.61 -30.92 -9.37
CA ASP A 762 -8.24 -30.89 -8.82
C ASP A 762 -7.22 -31.40 -9.83
N PHE A 763 -7.58 -32.44 -10.62
CA PHE A 763 -6.75 -32.92 -11.72
C PHE A 763 -6.63 -31.87 -12.84
N MET A 764 -7.73 -31.24 -13.25
CA MET A 764 -7.70 -30.17 -14.26
C MET A 764 -6.89 -28.95 -13.83
N ARG A 765 -6.81 -28.67 -12.53
CA ARG A 765 -6.09 -27.51 -11.97
C ARG A 765 -4.68 -27.84 -11.49
N GLY A 766 -4.18 -29.07 -11.70
CA GLY A 766 -2.84 -29.49 -11.32
C GLY A 766 -2.55 -29.55 -9.81
N ARG A 767 -3.60 -29.57 -8.96
CA ARG A 767 -3.44 -29.55 -7.48
C ARG A 767 -3.29 -30.96 -6.91
N ILE A 768 -2.11 -31.55 -7.12
CA ILE A 768 -1.83 -32.95 -6.78
C ILE A 768 -0.68 -33.02 -5.76
N ARG A 769 -0.88 -33.72 -4.65
CA ARG A 769 0.20 -34.12 -3.74
C ARG A 769 0.59 -35.56 -4.02
N ARG A 770 1.90 -35.84 -4.08
CA ARG A 770 2.41 -37.21 -4.23
C ARG A 770 2.67 -37.80 -2.86
N PHE A 771 1.88 -38.81 -2.48
CA PHE A 771 2.14 -39.62 -1.29
C PHE A 771 2.58 -41.00 -1.76
N TRP A 772 3.82 -41.40 -1.43
CA TRP A 772 4.37 -42.72 -1.80
C TRP A 772 4.11 -43.10 -3.27
N PHE A 773 4.50 -42.20 -4.19
CA PHE A 773 4.37 -42.29 -5.66
C PHE A 773 2.96 -42.21 -6.26
N LEU A 774 1.89 -42.24 -5.46
CA LEU A 774 0.53 -42.05 -5.97
C LEU A 774 0.15 -40.56 -6.00
N PRO A 775 -0.35 -40.03 -7.13
CA PRO A 775 -0.89 -38.68 -7.21
C PRO A 775 -2.26 -38.63 -6.51
N ILE A 776 -2.31 -37.99 -5.34
CA ILE A 776 -3.54 -37.78 -4.58
C ILE A 776 -4.00 -36.33 -4.76
N PRO A 777 -5.24 -36.09 -5.22
CA PRO A 777 -5.85 -34.75 -5.24
C PRO A 777 -5.75 -34.05 -3.88
N GLN A 778 -5.32 -32.79 -3.87
CA GLN A 778 -5.08 -32.04 -2.63
C GLN A 778 -6.31 -31.98 -1.71
N ARG A 779 -7.53 -31.91 -2.26
CA ARG A 779 -8.76 -31.84 -1.44
C ARG A 779 -9.16 -33.18 -0.82
N LEU A 780 -8.63 -34.31 -1.29
CA LEU A 780 -8.82 -35.62 -0.66
C LEU A 780 -7.95 -35.83 0.58
N CYS A 781 -7.06 -34.88 0.91
CA CYS A 781 -6.31 -34.93 2.18
C CYS A 781 -7.16 -34.50 3.40
N SER A 782 -8.37 -33.98 3.21
CA SER A 782 -9.28 -33.64 4.30
C SER A 782 -9.98 -34.89 4.85
N PHE A 783 -9.92 -35.12 6.17
CA PHE A 783 -10.53 -36.28 6.83
C PHE A 783 -12.02 -36.45 6.52
N SER A 784 -12.77 -35.35 6.39
CA SER A 784 -14.19 -35.41 6.00
C SER A 784 -14.37 -35.99 4.59
N LYS A 785 -13.58 -35.52 3.62
CA LYS A 785 -13.70 -35.96 2.23
C LYS A 785 -13.26 -37.41 2.07
N VAL A 786 -12.24 -37.84 2.82
CA VAL A 786 -11.87 -39.26 2.95
C VAL A 786 -13.03 -40.06 3.55
N GLY A 787 -13.65 -39.60 4.63
CA GLY A 787 -14.80 -40.27 5.25
C GLY A 787 -15.98 -40.43 4.28
N LYS A 788 -16.29 -39.39 3.49
CA LYS A 788 -17.31 -39.42 2.43
C LYS A 788 -16.97 -40.40 1.31
N MET A 789 -15.70 -40.48 0.93
CA MET A 789 -15.21 -41.46 -0.05
C MET A 789 -15.31 -42.89 0.48
N CYS A 790 -14.89 -43.13 1.73
CA CYS A 790 -15.04 -44.42 2.39
C CYS A 790 -16.52 -44.83 2.49
N LEU A 791 -17.41 -43.89 2.84
CA LEU A 791 -18.85 -44.13 2.91
C LEU A 791 -19.42 -44.47 1.52
N ALA A 792 -19.03 -43.73 0.47
CA ALA A 792 -19.46 -44.03 -0.89
C ALA A 792 -19.02 -45.44 -1.33
N PHE A 793 -17.80 -45.83 -0.99
CA PHE A 793 -17.27 -47.17 -1.26
C PHE A 793 -18.04 -48.26 -0.51
N VAL A 794 -18.29 -48.08 0.80
CA VAL A 794 -19.07 -49.01 1.62
C VAL A 794 -20.49 -49.15 1.06
N LEU A 795 -21.18 -48.03 0.77
CA LEU A 795 -22.52 -48.05 0.18
C LEU A 795 -22.55 -48.73 -1.19
N SER A 796 -21.52 -48.56 -2.02
CA SER A 796 -21.42 -49.22 -3.33
C SER A 796 -21.31 -50.74 -3.18
N ILE A 797 -20.53 -51.22 -2.21
CA ILE A 797 -20.45 -52.65 -1.91
C ILE A 797 -21.79 -53.14 -1.33
N MET A 798 -22.43 -52.37 -0.44
CA MET A 798 -23.74 -52.73 0.11
C MET A 798 -24.80 -52.91 -0.97
N VAL A 799 -24.83 -52.05 -2.00
CA VAL A 799 -25.75 -52.23 -3.15
C VAL A 799 -25.49 -53.55 -3.88
N ALA A 800 -24.23 -53.92 -4.09
CA ALA A 800 -23.88 -55.16 -4.81
C ALA A 800 -24.29 -56.43 -4.04
N PHE A 801 -24.31 -56.36 -2.71
CA PHE A 801 -24.69 -57.46 -1.81
C PHE A 801 -26.09 -57.27 -1.20
N GLU A 802 -26.97 -56.45 -1.81
CA GLU A 802 -28.26 -56.10 -1.25
C GLU A 802 -29.22 -57.32 -1.19
N PRO A 803 -29.68 -57.74 0.01
CA PRO A 803 -30.52 -58.93 0.17
C PRO A 803 -31.82 -58.89 -0.64
N ILE A 804 -32.46 -57.72 -0.76
CA ILE A 804 -33.73 -57.56 -1.50
C ILE A 804 -33.53 -57.87 -3.01
N LEU A 805 -32.39 -57.45 -3.58
CA LEU A 805 -32.10 -57.71 -5.01
C LEU A 805 -31.81 -59.20 -5.25
N HIS A 806 -31.06 -59.84 -4.35
CA HIS A 806 -30.77 -61.28 -4.45
C HIS A 806 -32.05 -62.13 -4.29
N CYS A 807 -32.96 -61.75 -3.38
CA CYS A 807 -34.23 -62.43 -3.23
C CYS A 807 -35.22 -62.17 -4.38
N ALA A 808 -35.20 -60.98 -4.99
CA ALA A 808 -36.01 -60.70 -6.18
C ALA A 808 -35.58 -61.54 -7.40
N VAL A 809 -34.28 -61.81 -7.56
CA VAL A 809 -33.76 -62.69 -8.62
C VAL A 809 -34.05 -64.17 -8.35
N ALA A 810 -34.06 -64.58 -7.08
CA ALA A 810 -34.37 -65.96 -6.67
C ALA A 810 -35.87 -66.31 -6.73
N GLN A 811 -36.76 -65.32 -6.94
CA GLN A 811 -38.22 -65.48 -6.94
C GLN A 811 -38.77 -66.30 -8.14
N ASP A 812 -37.93 -66.62 -9.13
CA ASP A 812 -38.28 -67.44 -10.32
C ASP A 812 -38.15 -68.98 -10.09
N GLN A 813 -37.77 -69.44 -8.89
CA GLN A 813 -37.72 -70.88 -8.59
C GLN A 813 -39.12 -71.45 -8.24
N PRO A 814 -39.48 -72.65 -8.74
CA PRO A 814 -40.79 -73.25 -8.48
C PRO A 814 -40.99 -73.55 -6.99
N LEU A 815 -42.05 -72.99 -6.41
CA LEU A 815 -42.50 -73.19 -5.03
C LEU A 815 -42.61 -74.70 -4.71
N THR A 816 -41.87 -75.16 -3.71
CA THR A 816 -42.10 -76.45 -3.05
C THR A 816 -43.39 -76.41 -2.23
N GLU A 817 -44.17 -77.50 -2.27
CA GLU A 817 -45.45 -77.63 -1.57
C GLU A 817 -45.30 -77.37 -0.06
N GLY A 818 -45.87 -76.28 0.45
CA GLY A 818 -45.97 -75.99 1.89
C GLY A 818 -45.51 -74.60 2.33
N GLU A 819 -44.81 -73.83 1.49
CA GLU A 819 -44.35 -72.48 1.85
C GLU A 819 -45.30 -71.38 1.34
N SER A 820 -45.63 -70.43 2.21
CA SER A 820 -46.39 -69.22 1.87
C SER A 820 -45.66 -68.41 0.81
N ALA A 821 -46.39 -67.85 -0.16
CA ALA A 821 -45.83 -67.03 -1.23
C ALA A 821 -44.83 -65.98 -0.67
N PRO A 822 -43.66 -65.81 -1.30
CA PRO A 822 -42.67 -64.86 -0.81
C PRO A 822 -43.29 -63.46 -0.76
N LEU A 823 -43.25 -62.83 0.42
CA LEU A 823 -43.70 -61.45 0.60
C LEU A 823 -42.91 -60.54 -0.34
N LEU A 824 -43.60 -59.58 -0.95
CA LEU A 824 -43.01 -58.56 -1.81
C LEU A 824 -41.89 -57.83 -1.04
N PHE A 825 -40.72 -57.67 -1.66
CA PHE A 825 -39.52 -57.05 -1.06
C PHE A 825 -38.96 -57.77 0.19
N THR A 826 -39.14 -59.10 0.28
CA THR A 826 -38.49 -59.88 1.33
C THR A 826 -36.96 -59.81 1.26
N SER A 827 -36.31 -59.77 2.43
CA SER A 827 -34.85 -59.89 2.56
C SER A 827 -34.39 -61.27 3.03
N SER A 828 -35.32 -62.21 3.18
CA SER A 828 -35.07 -63.55 3.71
C SER A 828 -35.36 -64.58 2.63
N CYS A 829 -34.29 -65.07 2.02
CA CYS A 829 -34.27 -66.17 1.06
C CYS A 829 -32.92 -66.90 1.16
N PRO A 830 -32.85 -68.18 0.76
CA PRO A 830 -31.62 -68.98 0.87
C PRO A 830 -30.43 -68.35 0.15
N SER A 831 -30.67 -67.68 -0.98
CA SER A 831 -29.62 -67.00 -1.77
C SER A 831 -29.05 -65.76 -1.07
N ALA A 832 -29.83 -65.08 -0.22
CA ALA A 832 -29.37 -63.89 0.51
C ALA A 832 -28.66 -64.24 1.82
N GLU A 833 -28.92 -65.42 2.39
CA GLU A 833 -28.40 -65.84 3.70
C GLU A 833 -26.87 -65.86 3.76
N VAL A 834 -26.22 -66.30 2.68
CA VAL A 834 -24.75 -66.29 2.55
C VAL A 834 -24.15 -64.88 2.61
N ASN A 835 -24.90 -63.87 2.18
CA ASN A 835 -24.45 -62.48 2.10
C ASN A 835 -24.89 -61.63 3.30
N LYS A 836 -25.79 -62.13 4.17
CA LYS A 836 -26.35 -61.39 5.31
C LYS A 836 -25.26 -60.92 6.30
N ASP A 837 -24.28 -61.77 6.62
CA ASP A 837 -23.22 -61.43 7.59
C ASP A 837 -22.26 -60.34 7.09
N LEU A 838 -21.85 -60.43 5.81
CA LEU A 838 -21.01 -59.42 5.18
C LEU A 838 -21.77 -58.09 5.06
N TYR A 839 -23.04 -58.14 4.66
CA TYR A 839 -23.89 -56.97 4.57
C TYR A 839 -24.10 -56.31 5.94
N GLY A 840 -24.32 -57.10 7.00
CA GLY A 840 -24.44 -56.62 8.38
C GLY A 840 -23.15 -55.93 8.87
N THR A 841 -22.00 -56.49 8.53
CA THR A 841 -20.69 -55.90 8.85
C THR A 841 -20.47 -54.57 8.12
N LEU A 842 -20.78 -54.51 6.82
CA LEU A 842 -20.68 -53.26 6.04
C LEU A 842 -21.70 -52.22 6.50
N SER A 843 -22.89 -52.65 6.91
CA SER A 843 -23.93 -51.80 7.47
C SER A 843 -23.49 -51.15 8.79
N SER A 844 -22.88 -51.92 9.70
CA SER A 844 -22.35 -51.38 10.95
C SER A 844 -21.22 -50.38 10.70
N LEU A 845 -20.30 -50.69 9.77
CA LEU A 845 -19.26 -49.76 9.33
C LEU A 845 -19.84 -48.49 8.70
N GLY A 846 -20.85 -48.62 7.83
CA GLY A 846 -21.55 -47.50 7.22
C GLY A 846 -22.22 -46.60 8.26
N LEU A 847 -22.86 -47.18 9.27
CA LEU A 847 -23.47 -46.44 10.38
C LEU A 847 -22.43 -45.66 11.19
N LEU A 848 -21.29 -46.29 11.53
CA LEU A 848 -20.18 -45.61 12.21
C LEU A 848 -19.64 -44.45 11.37
N LEU A 849 -19.50 -44.62 10.05
CA LEU A 849 -19.05 -43.57 9.14
C LEU A 849 -20.04 -42.41 9.06
N TYR A 850 -21.36 -42.67 9.02
CA TYR A 850 -22.37 -41.60 9.09
C TYR A 850 -22.28 -40.77 10.38
N TRP A 851 -22.14 -41.44 11.53
CA TRP A 851 -21.96 -40.75 12.82
C TRP A 851 -20.65 -39.96 12.89
N PHE A 852 -19.56 -40.52 12.36
CA PHE A 852 -18.29 -39.81 12.28
C PHE A 852 -18.40 -38.55 11.40
N LEU A 853 -19.06 -38.65 10.25
CA LEU A 853 -19.28 -37.53 9.35
C LEU A 853 -20.22 -36.45 9.93
N CYS A 854 -21.07 -36.79 10.90
CA CYS A 854 -21.85 -35.80 11.65
C CYS A 854 -20.97 -34.81 12.42
N ALA A 855 -19.69 -35.12 12.66
CA ALA A 855 -18.75 -34.18 13.26
C ALA A 855 -18.59 -32.88 12.44
N GLU A 856 -18.91 -32.87 11.14
CA GLU A 856 -18.96 -31.63 10.33
C GLU A 856 -19.98 -30.60 10.85
N LEU A 857 -21.01 -31.04 11.58
CA LEU A 857 -21.98 -30.13 12.21
C LEU A 857 -21.34 -29.24 13.28
N SER A 858 -20.16 -29.60 13.77
CA SER A 858 -19.39 -28.78 14.72
C SER A 858 -19.14 -27.37 14.19
N VAL A 859 -19.01 -27.16 12.88
CA VAL A 859 -18.80 -25.83 12.25
C VAL A 859 -19.91 -24.83 12.60
N TYR A 860 -21.11 -25.32 12.93
CA TYR A 860 -22.24 -24.49 13.33
C TYR A 860 -21.95 -23.69 14.61
N SER A 861 -21.21 -24.26 15.56
CA SER A 861 -20.80 -23.59 16.79
C SER A 861 -19.28 -23.45 16.84
N MET A 862 -18.79 -22.21 17.02
CA MET A 862 -17.35 -21.97 17.11
C MET A 862 -16.70 -22.75 18.25
N GLN A 863 -17.38 -22.85 19.39
CA GLN A 863 -16.89 -23.59 20.55
C GLN A 863 -16.77 -25.09 20.27
N VAL A 864 -17.79 -25.68 19.63
CA VAL A 864 -17.79 -27.11 19.30
C VAL A 864 -16.78 -27.40 18.19
N SER A 865 -16.63 -26.53 17.20
CA SER A 865 -15.61 -26.66 16.16
C SER A 865 -14.20 -26.59 16.75
N ALA A 866 -13.90 -25.62 17.61
CA ALA A 866 -12.61 -25.50 18.26
C ALA A 866 -12.32 -26.74 19.12
N PHE A 867 -13.30 -27.19 19.92
CA PHE A 867 -13.19 -28.42 20.69
C PHE A 867 -12.92 -29.65 19.81
N SER A 868 -13.62 -29.80 18.68
CA SER A 868 -13.42 -30.93 17.78
C SER A 868 -12.01 -30.97 17.17
N LEU A 869 -11.45 -29.79 16.84
CA LEU A 869 -10.08 -29.67 16.36
C LEU A 869 -9.06 -30.02 17.46
N VAL A 870 -9.30 -29.57 18.69
CA VAL A 870 -8.49 -29.95 19.86
C VAL A 870 -8.51 -31.46 20.04
N VAL A 871 -9.68 -32.11 20.00
CA VAL A 871 -9.79 -33.59 20.12
C VAL A 871 -8.97 -34.29 19.05
N VAL A 872 -9.07 -33.88 17.77
CA VAL A 872 -8.30 -34.49 16.67
C VAL A 872 -6.79 -34.35 16.90
N ARG A 873 -6.34 -33.21 17.42
CA ARG A 873 -4.92 -32.97 17.68
C ARG A 873 -4.43 -33.76 18.90
N VAL A 874 -5.22 -33.77 19.97
CA VAL A 874 -4.99 -34.52 21.20
C VAL A 874 -4.98 -36.04 20.96
N CYS A 875 -5.75 -36.54 19.99
CA CYS A 875 -5.69 -37.96 19.59
C CYS A 875 -4.28 -38.41 19.21
N GLY A 876 -3.40 -37.52 18.71
CA GLY A 876 -2.00 -37.85 18.45
C GLY A 876 -1.23 -38.27 19.70
N GLU A 877 -1.42 -37.54 20.81
CA GLU A 877 -0.80 -37.88 22.10
C GLU A 877 -1.36 -39.20 22.66
N VAL A 878 -2.66 -39.43 22.50
CA VAL A 878 -3.29 -40.70 22.87
C VAL A 878 -2.72 -41.86 22.06
N LEU A 879 -2.48 -41.67 20.75
CA LEU A 879 -1.86 -42.69 19.90
C LEU A 879 -0.41 -43.01 20.31
N LEU A 880 0.37 -42.00 20.72
CA LEU A 880 1.71 -42.20 21.27
C LEU A 880 1.66 -43.01 22.57
N PHE A 881 0.73 -42.69 23.47
CA PHE A 881 0.48 -43.48 24.68
C PHE A 881 0.06 -44.91 24.35
N LEU A 882 -0.85 -45.12 23.40
CA LEU A 882 -1.25 -46.46 22.96
C LEU A 882 -0.08 -47.25 22.37
N GLY A 883 0.84 -46.58 21.66
CA GLY A 883 2.08 -47.17 21.18
C GLY A 883 3.01 -47.63 22.32
N ALA A 884 3.21 -46.78 23.32
CA ALA A 884 3.98 -47.11 24.52
C ALA A 884 3.32 -48.24 25.33
N LEU A 885 1.99 -48.20 25.49
CA LEU A 885 1.22 -49.25 26.15
C LEU A 885 1.31 -50.58 25.40
N ALA A 886 1.19 -50.57 24.07
CA ALA A 886 1.32 -51.77 23.25
C ALA A 886 2.74 -52.37 23.38
N PHE A 887 3.78 -51.53 23.39
CA PHE A 887 5.15 -51.96 23.67
C PHE A 887 5.26 -52.64 25.05
N CYS A 888 4.75 -52.01 26.10
CA CYS A 888 4.73 -52.60 27.43
C CYS A 888 3.95 -53.92 27.49
N ILE A 889 2.78 -53.99 26.87
CA ILE A 889 1.97 -55.21 26.80
C ILE A 889 2.75 -56.33 26.12
N ILE A 890 3.37 -56.07 24.96
CA ILE A 890 4.14 -57.09 24.22
C ILE A 890 5.38 -57.51 25.02
N SER A 891 6.13 -56.57 25.60
CA SER A 891 7.31 -56.87 26.42
C SER A 891 6.96 -57.73 27.63
N PHE A 892 5.96 -57.32 28.44
CA PHE A 892 5.56 -58.09 29.61
C PHE A 892 4.88 -59.41 29.23
N ALA A 893 4.10 -59.45 28.15
CA ALA A 893 3.49 -60.69 27.68
C ALA A 893 4.56 -61.71 27.24
N SER A 894 5.61 -61.25 26.56
CA SER A 894 6.73 -62.11 26.17
C SER A 894 7.54 -62.60 27.38
N ALA A 895 7.75 -61.75 28.39
CA ALA A 895 8.44 -62.12 29.63
C ALA A 895 7.64 -63.12 30.47
N MET A 896 6.33 -62.92 30.62
CA MET A 896 5.43 -63.81 31.36
C MET A 896 5.27 -65.16 30.66
N SER A 897 5.24 -65.19 29.32
CA SER A 897 5.15 -66.44 28.55
C SER A 897 6.37 -67.37 28.73
N CYS A 898 7.49 -66.87 29.28
CA CYS A 898 8.67 -67.66 29.62
C CYS A 898 8.62 -68.27 31.04
N LEU A 899 7.66 -67.86 31.88
CA LEU A 899 7.49 -68.40 33.22
C LEU A 899 6.75 -69.74 33.19
N ASN A 900 7.12 -70.65 34.09
CA ASN A 900 6.44 -71.92 34.25
C ASN A 900 5.29 -71.77 35.27
N HIS A 901 4.11 -71.38 34.81
CA HIS A 901 2.90 -71.20 35.62
C HIS A 901 1.70 -71.99 35.04
N HIS A 902 0.66 -72.24 35.84
CA HIS A 902 -0.54 -72.99 35.42
C HIS A 902 -1.78 -72.13 35.12
N ILE A 903 -1.65 -70.80 35.09
CA ILE A 903 -2.77 -69.87 34.85
C ILE A 903 -3.11 -69.83 33.35
N LEU A 904 -4.37 -70.17 33.01
CA LEU A 904 -4.86 -70.25 31.62
C LEU A 904 -4.84 -68.89 30.92
N GLU A 905 -5.12 -67.82 31.64
CA GLU A 905 -5.18 -66.45 31.13
C GLU A 905 -3.82 -65.91 30.66
N PHE A 906 -2.72 -66.44 31.20
CA PHE A 906 -1.34 -66.07 30.85
C PHE A 906 -0.61 -67.16 30.04
N ASN A 907 -1.33 -68.18 29.56
CA ASN A 907 -0.71 -69.28 28.84
C ASN A 907 -0.47 -68.92 27.36
N GLY A 908 0.76 -68.49 27.07
CA GLY A 908 1.20 -68.09 25.73
C GLY A 908 1.02 -66.60 25.44
N LEU A 909 1.63 -66.12 24.35
CA LEU A 909 1.77 -64.69 24.08
C LEU A 909 0.44 -63.95 23.90
N LEU A 910 -0.47 -64.49 23.08
CA LEU A 910 -1.71 -63.79 22.71
C LEU A 910 -2.74 -63.75 23.87
N PRO A 911 -2.99 -64.84 24.62
CA PRO A 911 -3.83 -64.77 25.82
C PRO A 911 -3.26 -63.83 26.88
N THR A 912 -1.95 -63.86 27.10
CA THR A 912 -1.25 -62.96 28.05
C THR A 912 -1.37 -61.49 27.63
N ALA A 913 -1.16 -61.18 26.36
CA ALA A 913 -1.32 -59.82 25.84
C ALA A 913 -2.78 -59.33 25.98
N LYS A 914 -3.77 -60.21 25.74
CA LYS A 914 -5.19 -59.91 25.97
C LYS A 914 -5.49 -59.67 27.46
N ALA A 915 -4.94 -60.48 28.36
CA ALA A 915 -5.10 -60.31 29.80
C ALA A 915 -4.46 -58.99 30.28
N LEU A 916 -3.24 -58.67 29.85
CA LEU A 916 -2.57 -57.41 30.16
C LEU A 916 -3.30 -56.19 29.58
N MET A 917 -3.91 -56.30 28.40
CA MET A 917 -4.78 -55.26 27.84
C MET A 917 -6.06 -55.07 28.66
N GLN A 918 -6.66 -56.15 29.15
CA GLN A 918 -7.82 -56.05 30.06
C GLN A 918 -7.43 -55.44 31.40
N ILE A 919 -6.24 -55.74 31.91
CA ILE A 919 -5.70 -55.15 33.14
C ILE A 919 -5.43 -53.65 32.94
N SER A 920 -4.82 -53.24 31.82
CA SER A 920 -4.56 -51.82 31.54
C SER A 920 -5.84 -51.00 31.34
N LEU A 921 -6.92 -51.62 30.85
CA LEU A 921 -8.25 -51.00 30.75
C LEU A 921 -9.08 -51.10 32.05
N GLY A 922 -8.63 -51.86 33.05
CA GLY A 922 -9.37 -52.08 34.30
C GLY A 922 -10.60 -52.99 34.17
N ILE A 923 -10.69 -53.80 33.11
CA ILE A 923 -11.83 -54.69 32.81
C ILE A 923 -11.49 -56.16 33.14
N PHE A 924 -10.32 -56.42 33.72
CA PHE A 924 -9.91 -57.79 34.06
C PHE A 924 -10.75 -58.39 35.19
N PRO A 925 -11.25 -59.64 35.09
CA PRO A 925 -12.13 -60.22 36.10
C PRO A 925 -11.44 -60.39 37.47
N ASN A 926 -12.07 -59.90 38.54
CA ASN A 926 -11.56 -60.04 39.91
C ASN A 926 -11.32 -61.50 40.34
N SER A 927 -12.12 -62.44 39.85
CA SER A 927 -11.97 -63.88 40.12
C SER A 927 -10.70 -64.48 39.51
N SER A 928 -10.22 -63.92 38.39
CA SER A 928 -8.97 -64.34 37.75
C SER A 928 -7.76 -63.62 38.35
N MET A 929 -7.95 -62.39 38.87
CA MET A 929 -6.92 -61.68 39.62
C MET A 929 -6.54 -62.43 40.92
N ALA A 930 -7.53 -62.93 41.66
CA ALA A 930 -7.30 -63.73 42.88
C ALA A 930 -6.53 -65.04 42.64
N LYS A 931 -6.64 -65.63 41.43
CA LYS A 931 -5.84 -66.80 41.05
C LYS A 931 -4.38 -66.45 40.80
N THR A 932 -4.11 -65.22 40.38
CA THR A 932 -2.77 -64.71 40.09
C THR A 932 -1.95 -64.52 41.37
N GLU A 933 -2.59 -64.18 42.49
CA GLU A 933 -1.95 -64.04 43.82
C GLU A 933 -1.28 -65.33 44.32
N ASN A 934 -1.74 -66.50 43.86
CA ASN A 934 -1.18 -67.79 44.25
C ASN A 934 0.16 -68.11 43.56
N ASP A 935 0.52 -67.40 42.48
CA ASP A 935 1.76 -67.58 41.72
C ASP A 935 2.66 -66.34 41.84
N VAL A 936 3.63 -66.40 42.75
CA VAL A 936 4.45 -65.24 43.17
C VAL A 936 5.18 -64.56 42.00
N PRO A 937 5.89 -65.28 41.10
CA PRO A 937 6.52 -64.66 39.92
C PRO A 937 5.54 -63.90 39.00
N VAL A 938 4.38 -64.49 38.70
CA VAL A 938 3.38 -63.87 37.83
C VAL A 938 2.77 -62.65 38.52
N PHE A 939 2.44 -62.76 39.80
CA PHE A 939 1.90 -61.67 40.61
C PHE A 939 2.85 -60.46 40.66
N VAL A 940 4.15 -60.67 40.87
CA VAL A 940 5.15 -59.60 40.90
C VAL A 940 5.24 -58.89 39.54
N LEU A 941 5.29 -59.63 38.43
CA LEU A 941 5.33 -59.01 37.09
C LEU A 941 4.05 -58.21 36.78
N VAL A 942 2.88 -58.71 37.18
CA VAL A 942 1.62 -57.97 37.05
C VAL A 942 1.63 -56.71 37.91
N CYS A 943 2.15 -56.76 39.13
CA CYS A 943 2.29 -55.57 40.00
C CYS A 943 3.20 -54.51 39.38
N ILE A 944 4.35 -54.92 38.83
CA ILE A 944 5.28 -54.01 38.14
C ILE A 944 4.61 -53.41 36.90
N PHE A 945 3.90 -54.22 36.12
CA PHE A 945 3.15 -53.76 34.95
C PHE A 945 2.07 -52.74 35.33
N VAL A 946 1.27 -53.01 36.36
CA VAL A 946 0.23 -52.11 36.87
C VAL A 946 0.85 -50.80 37.37
N ALA A 947 1.94 -50.86 38.13
CA ALA A 947 2.65 -49.65 38.57
C ALA A 947 3.15 -48.84 37.37
N LEU A 948 3.76 -49.48 36.38
CA LEU A 948 4.25 -48.82 35.18
C LEU A 948 3.11 -48.18 34.36
N VAL A 949 2.00 -48.89 34.16
CA VAL A 949 0.86 -48.39 33.36
C VAL A 949 0.09 -47.28 34.08
N PHE A 950 -0.32 -47.49 35.33
CA PHE A 950 -1.21 -46.56 36.03
C PHE A 950 -0.49 -45.45 36.79
N ILE A 951 0.67 -45.73 37.40
CA ILE A 951 1.41 -44.71 38.17
C ILE A 951 2.29 -43.87 37.23
N ILE A 952 2.90 -44.48 36.21
CA ILE A 952 3.81 -43.78 35.31
C ILE A 952 3.10 -43.34 34.03
N LEU A 953 2.70 -44.28 33.17
CA LEU A 953 2.21 -43.93 31.82
C LEU A 953 0.91 -43.12 31.85
N ALA A 954 -0.08 -43.48 32.67
CA ALA A 954 -1.35 -42.76 32.75
C ALA A 954 -1.19 -41.33 33.30
N ASN A 955 -0.33 -41.14 34.31
CA ASN A 955 -0.06 -39.80 34.86
C ASN A 955 0.71 -38.92 33.87
N ILE A 956 1.66 -39.50 33.11
CA ILE A 956 2.34 -38.79 32.01
C ILE A 956 1.33 -38.39 30.93
N LEU A 957 0.42 -39.30 30.54
CA LEU A 957 -0.63 -38.99 29.57
C LEU A 957 -1.49 -37.81 30.06
N ILE A 958 -1.97 -37.83 31.31
CA ILE A 958 -2.79 -36.74 31.87
C ILE A 958 -2.03 -35.41 31.82
N ALA A 959 -0.75 -35.40 32.20
CA ALA A 959 0.09 -34.20 32.14
C ALA A 959 0.27 -33.68 30.71
N GLN A 960 0.53 -34.58 29.74
CA GLN A 960 0.65 -34.24 28.33
C GLN A 960 -0.66 -33.70 27.75
N LEU A 961 -1.79 -34.32 28.09
CA LEU A 961 -3.12 -33.88 27.66
C LEU A 961 -3.45 -32.48 28.18
N TYR A 962 -3.15 -32.21 29.45
CA TYR A 962 -3.37 -30.90 30.06
C TYR A 962 -2.55 -29.80 29.38
N GLN A 963 -1.25 -30.03 29.22
CA GLN A 963 -0.35 -29.06 28.58
C GLN A 963 -0.74 -28.82 27.11
N CYS A 964 -0.98 -29.90 26.36
CA CYS A 964 -1.39 -29.84 24.96
C CYS A 964 -2.70 -29.08 24.78
N TYR A 965 -3.68 -29.31 25.66
CA TYR A 965 -4.95 -28.57 25.66
C TYR A 965 -4.73 -27.08 25.93
N HIS A 966 -3.95 -26.73 26.96
CA HIS A 966 -3.71 -25.34 27.37
C HIS A 966 -3.02 -24.53 26.26
N ASP A 967 -1.93 -25.05 25.69
CA ASP A 967 -1.14 -24.34 24.68
C ASP A 967 -1.89 -24.16 23.36
N GLN A 968 -2.77 -25.10 23.01
CA GLN A 968 -3.42 -25.12 21.70
C GLN A 968 -4.79 -24.46 21.68
N PHE A 969 -5.50 -24.35 22.80
CA PHE A 969 -6.89 -23.90 22.80
C PHE A 969 -7.07 -22.52 22.14
N ALA A 970 -6.19 -21.56 22.44
CA ALA A 970 -6.22 -20.23 21.85
C ALA A 970 -5.99 -20.24 20.33
N ALA A 971 -5.03 -21.04 19.85
CA ALA A 971 -4.78 -21.19 18.42
C ALA A 971 -5.90 -21.94 17.68
N MET A 972 -6.55 -22.91 18.35
CA MET A 972 -7.62 -23.73 17.79
C MET A 972 -8.91 -22.95 17.56
N ALA A 973 -9.18 -21.91 18.35
CA ALA A 973 -10.24 -20.97 18.04
C ALA A 973 -10.00 -20.29 16.67
N GLY A 974 -8.77 -19.84 16.40
CA GLY A 974 -8.39 -19.28 15.10
C GLY A 974 -8.49 -20.28 13.96
N TYR A 975 -8.07 -21.53 14.15
CA TYR A 975 -8.25 -22.59 13.16
C TYR A 975 -9.73 -22.94 12.91
N ALA A 976 -10.57 -22.86 13.94
CA ALA A 976 -12.02 -23.01 13.75
C ALA A 976 -12.59 -21.86 12.91
N HIS A 977 -12.11 -20.64 13.08
CA HIS A 977 -12.51 -19.50 12.25
C HIS A 977 -12.05 -19.67 10.80
N LEU A 978 -10.81 -20.13 10.58
CA LEU A 978 -10.28 -20.48 9.26
C LEU A 978 -11.14 -21.54 8.57
N ASN A 979 -11.52 -22.59 9.28
CA ASN A 979 -12.39 -23.64 8.74
C ASN A 979 -13.76 -23.07 8.34
N ARG A 980 -14.37 -22.24 9.19
CA ARG A 980 -15.63 -21.55 8.87
C ARG A 980 -15.50 -20.64 7.67
N LEU A 981 -14.43 -19.84 7.58
CA LEU A 981 -14.16 -18.97 6.42
C LEU A 981 -14.03 -19.78 5.13
N SER A 982 -13.36 -20.93 5.15
CA SER A 982 -13.29 -21.84 4.01
C SER A 982 -14.69 -22.31 3.56
N VAL A 983 -15.57 -22.63 4.52
CA VAL A 983 -16.97 -22.97 4.25
C VAL A 983 -17.74 -21.76 3.69
N ILE A 984 -17.52 -20.55 4.22
CA ILE A 984 -18.14 -19.32 3.71
C ILE A 984 -17.74 -19.07 2.26
N VAL A 985 -16.44 -19.09 1.93
CA VAL A 985 -15.93 -18.85 0.58
C VAL A 985 -16.50 -19.86 -0.43
N THR A 986 -16.60 -21.14 -0.04
CA THR A 986 -17.18 -22.18 -0.91
C THR A 986 -18.69 -22.04 -1.06
N THR A 987 -19.39 -21.62 -0.01
CA THR A 987 -20.85 -21.44 -0.01
C THR A 987 -21.26 -20.15 -0.74
N CYS A 988 -20.54 -19.04 -0.56
CA CYS A 988 -20.85 -17.77 -1.24
C CYS A 988 -20.78 -17.91 -2.76
N LYS A 989 -19.93 -18.78 -3.29
CA LYS A 989 -19.86 -19.09 -4.74
C LYS A 989 -21.11 -19.75 -5.30
N SER A 990 -21.96 -20.36 -4.47
CA SER A 990 -23.24 -20.95 -4.89
C SER A 990 -24.45 -20.06 -4.57
N VAL A 991 -24.25 -18.90 -3.95
CA VAL A 991 -25.33 -17.97 -3.62
C VAL A 991 -25.81 -17.23 -4.86
N SER A 992 -27.14 -17.08 -4.99
CA SER A 992 -27.74 -16.32 -6.09
C SER A 992 -27.44 -14.81 -5.96
N ARG A 993 -27.30 -14.11 -7.10
CA ARG A 993 -27.10 -12.65 -7.11
C ARG A 993 -28.21 -11.87 -6.40
N SER A 994 -29.45 -12.36 -6.43
CA SER A 994 -30.58 -11.72 -5.74
C SER A 994 -30.44 -11.82 -4.21
N SER A 995 -30.08 -12.99 -3.70
CA SER A 995 -29.82 -13.18 -2.26
C SER A 995 -28.65 -12.32 -1.80
N TRP A 996 -27.59 -12.24 -2.59
CA TRP A 996 -26.43 -11.40 -2.33
C TRP A 996 -26.80 -9.91 -2.24
N LYS A 997 -27.50 -9.36 -3.24
CA LYS A 997 -27.97 -7.96 -3.22
C LYS A 997 -28.85 -7.64 -2.02
N LYS A 998 -29.76 -8.56 -1.65
CA LYS A 998 -30.61 -8.41 -0.45
C LYS A 998 -29.78 -8.37 0.84
N PHE A 999 -28.76 -9.20 0.94
CA PHE A 999 -27.84 -9.20 2.06
C PHE A 999 -27.06 -7.88 2.15
N LEU A 1000 -26.46 -7.41 1.05
CA LEU A 1000 -25.76 -6.13 1.04
C LEU A 1000 -26.68 -4.96 1.43
N SER A 1001 -27.91 -4.93 0.90
CA SER A 1001 -28.89 -3.90 1.29
C SER A 1001 -29.27 -3.94 2.77
N SER A 1002 -29.18 -5.11 3.42
CA SER A 1002 -29.48 -5.25 4.85
C SER A 1002 -28.36 -4.78 5.79
N LEU A 1003 -27.14 -4.58 5.26
CA LEU A 1003 -26.00 -4.08 6.04
C LEU A 1003 -25.95 -2.55 6.10
N HIS A 1004 -26.72 -1.86 5.26
CA HIS A 1004 -26.83 -0.39 5.25
C HIS A 1004 -25.47 0.33 5.16
N PHE A 1005 -24.53 -0.16 4.33
CA PHE A 1005 -23.19 0.44 4.20
C PHE A 1005 -23.20 1.91 3.71
N GLU A 1006 -24.27 2.35 3.04
CA GLU A 1006 -24.41 3.74 2.59
C GLU A 1006 -24.78 4.70 3.72
N GLU A 1007 -25.29 4.20 4.84
CA GLU A 1007 -25.70 5.03 5.98
C GLU A 1007 -24.48 5.49 6.78
N LYS A 1008 -24.47 6.77 7.18
CA LYS A 1008 -23.42 7.33 8.03
C LYS A 1008 -23.58 6.80 9.46
N LEU A 1009 -22.48 6.35 10.06
CA LEU A 1009 -22.49 5.84 11.43
C LEU A 1009 -22.18 6.93 12.44
N ASP A 1010 -23.02 7.07 13.46
CA ASP A 1010 -22.79 8.05 14.53
C ASP A 1010 -21.61 7.68 15.43
N PHE A 1011 -20.75 8.65 15.76
CA PHE A 1011 -19.74 8.48 16.79
C PHE A 1011 -20.37 8.68 18.18
N ASN A 1012 -21.04 9.82 18.38
CA ASN A 1012 -21.78 10.15 19.60
C ASN A 1012 -23.17 10.72 19.25
N GLN A 1013 -24.00 10.95 20.26
CA GLN A 1013 -25.32 11.55 20.04
C GLN A 1013 -25.18 12.96 19.42
N GLY A 1014 -25.69 13.14 18.20
CA GLY A 1014 -25.56 14.39 17.45
C GLY A 1014 -24.26 14.53 16.65
N ASP A 1015 -23.40 13.51 16.64
CA ASP A 1015 -22.15 13.49 15.91
C ASP A 1015 -22.16 12.41 14.82
N VAL A 1016 -22.66 12.80 13.64
CA VAL A 1016 -22.84 11.92 12.48
C VAL A 1016 -21.48 11.69 11.82
N GLY A 1017 -21.02 10.45 11.84
CA GLY A 1017 -19.71 10.06 11.32
C GLY A 1017 -19.74 9.65 9.84
N ILE A 1018 -18.99 8.61 9.53
CA ILE A 1018 -18.67 8.16 8.16
C ILE A 1018 -19.45 6.88 7.85
N SER A 1019 -19.79 6.67 6.58
CA SER A 1019 -20.42 5.44 6.07
C SER A 1019 -19.40 4.31 5.81
N GLY A 1020 -19.85 3.16 5.31
CA GLY A 1020 -19.01 2.04 4.92
C GLY A 1020 -18.72 1.02 6.02
N GLY A 1021 -19.53 1.02 7.09
CA GLY A 1021 -19.34 0.10 8.21
C GLY A 1021 -20.63 -0.39 8.86
N VAL A 1022 -20.47 -1.16 9.94
CA VAL A 1022 -21.56 -1.63 10.81
C VAL A 1022 -21.27 -1.19 12.24
N GLN A 1023 -22.29 -0.68 12.94
CA GLN A 1023 -22.21 -0.29 14.33
C GLN A 1023 -22.73 -1.40 15.26
N ILE A 1024 -21.97 -1.72 16.30
CA ILE A 1024 -22.35 -2.69 17.34
C ILE A 1024 -22.07 -2.16 18.75
N LEU A 1025 -22.70 -2.78 19.75
CA LEU A 1025 -22.41 -2.53 21.16
C LEU A 1025 -21.49 -3.64 21.69
N GLU A 1026 -20.33 -3.26 22.21
CA GLU A 1026 -19.36 -4.16 22.82
C GLU A 1026 -19.30 -3.97 24.34
N PRO A 1027 -19.12 -5.04 25.14
CA PRO A 1027 -18.81 -4.88 26.56
C PRO A 1027 -17.52 -4.07 26.78
N SER A 1028 -17.56 -3.11 27.70
CA SER A 1028 -16.45 -2.17 27.93
C SER A 1028 -15.17 -2.81 28.46
N HIS A 1029 -15.28 -3.96 29.14
CA HIS A 1029 -14.16 -4.67 29.75
C HIS A 1029 -13.25 -5.42 28.75
N LEU A 1030 -13.73 -5.73 27.54
CA LEU A 1030 -12.98 -6.53 26.57
C LEU A 1030 -11.79 -5.75 25.98
N HIS A 1031 -11.98 -4.46 25.71
CA HIS A 1031 -10.97 -3.58 25.13
C HIS A 1031 -11.06 -2.21 25.82
N PRO A 1032 -10.42 -1.99 26.98
CA PRO A 1032 -10.51 -0.72 27.68
C PRO A 1032 -9.80 0.37 26.87
N THR A 1033 -10.52 1.45 26.52
CA THR A 1033 -9.89 2.64 25.93
C THR A 1033 -10.49 3.89 26.56
N ASN A 1034 -9.63 4.74 27.10
CA ASN A 1034 -10.02 6.01 27.73
C ASN A 1034 -9.78 7.22 26.82
N VAL A 1035 -9.10 7.01 25.68
CA VAL A 1035 -8.69 8.05 24.74
C VAL A 1035 -9.62 8.03 23.52
N ASP A 1036 -10.00 9.22 23.04
CA ASP A 1036 -10.71 9.35 21.76
C ASP A 1036 -9.73 9.07 20.62
N THR A 1037 -10.09 8.13 19.74
CA THR A 1037 -9.27 7.78 18.58
C THR A 1037 -9.43 8.76 17.43
N ILE A 1038 -10.47 9.59 17.44
CA ILE A 1038 -10.69 10.65 16.45
C ILE A 1038 -9.80 11.85 16.78
N ARG A 1039 -9.00 12.29 15.81
CA ARG A 1039 -8.21 13.51 15.95
C ARG A 1039 -9.03 14.71 15.48
N ARG A 1040 -9.44 15.56 16.42
CA ARG A 1040 -10.27 16.74 16.16
C ARG A 1040 -9.43 17.99 16.20
N PHE A 1041 -9.47 18.78 15.14
CA PHE A 1041 -8.72 20.03 15.03
C PHE A 1041 -9.65 21.23 15.02
N GLY A 1042 -9.34 22.23 15.85
CA GLY A 1042 -9.96 23.55 15.77
C GLY A 1042 -9.19 24.44 14.78
N GLY A 1043 -9.88 25.42 14.17
CA GLY A 1043 -9.26 26.41 13.27
C GLY A 1043 -9.89 26.44 11.88
N SER A 1044 -9.12 26.91 10.89
CA SER A 1044 -9.54 26.97 9.48
C SER A 1044 -9.87 25.58 8.95
N SER A 1045 -10.98 25.45 8.22
CA SER A 1045 -11.44 24.24 7.53
C SER A 1045 -11.07 24.22 6.04
N ALA A 1046 -10.22 25.15 5.59
CA ALA A 1046 -9.78 25.25 4.21
C ALA A 1046 -9.16 23.91 3.72
N PRO A 1047 -9.73 23.23 2.70
CA PRO A 1047 -9.28 21.91 2.26
C PRO A 1047 -7.82 21.86 1.75
N TRP A 1048 -7.30 23.00 1.30
CA TRP A 1048 -5.93 23.19 0.80
C TRP A 1048 -4.92 23.49 1.92
N SER A 1049 -5.37 23.76 3.14
CA SER A 1049 -4.47 23.95 4.28
C SER A 1049 -3.99 22.59 4.83
N PRO A 1050 -2.78 22.49 5.38
CA PRO A 1050 -2.35 21.31 6.12
C PRO A 1050 -3.10 21.17 7.45
N TRP A 1051 -2.89 20.06 8.15
CA TRP A 1051 -3.34 19.93 9.54
C TRP A 1051 -2.42 20.77 10.44
N PRO A 1052 -2.95 21.41 11.50
CA PRO A 1052 -2.11 22.05 12.51
C PRO A 1052 -1.09 21.05 13.08
N GLU A 1053 0.13 21.51 13.37
CA GLU A 1053 1.15 20.65 13.99
C GLU A 1053 0.62 20.08 15.31
N GLU A 1054 0.75 18.77 15.45
CA GLU A 1054 0.45 18.08 16.71
C GLU A 1054 1.63 18.36 17.64
N ASP A 1055 1.45 19.21 18.66
CA ASP A 1055 2.40 19.40 19.75
C ASP A 1055 2.56 18.08 20.53
N THR A 1056 3.30 17.13 19.98
CA THR A 1056 3.49 15.79 20.57
C THR A 1056 4.39 15.80 21.80
N GLU A 1057 5.08 16.90 22.10
CA GLU A 1057 5.94 17.02 23.30
C GLU A 1057 5.50 18.06 24.33
N SER A 1058 4.65 19.04 23.95
CA SER A 1058 4.34 20.18 24.83
C SER A 1058 3.00 20.06 25.58
N THR A 1059 2.01 19.36 25.00
CA THR A 1059 0.62 19.44 25.49
C THR A 1059 0.27 18.42 26.57
N PHE A 1060 0.82 17.19 26.49
CA PHE A 1060 0.61 16.16 27.51
C PHE A 1060 1.19 16.61 28.86
N ASP A 1061 2.37 17.22 28.85
CA ASP A 1061 3.06 17.68 30.06
C ASP A 1061 2.34 18.91 30.68
N LYS A 1062 1.71 19.75 29.86
CA LYS A 1062 0.91 20.90 30.33
C LYS A 1062 -0.39 20.46 30.99
N PHE A 1063 -1.11 19.48 30.44
CA PHE A 1063 -2.34 18.97 31.04
C PHE A 1063 -2.08 18.17 32.32
N ASP A 1064 -1.04 17.34 32.37
CA ASP A 1064 -0.63 16.64 33.59
C ASP A 1064 -0.14 17.61 34.68
N ARG A 1065 0.54 18.69 34.30
CA ARG A 1065 0.89 19.78 35.24
C ARG A 1065 -0.34 20.55 35.72
N LEU A 1066 -1.31 20.82 34.83
CA LEU A 1066 -2.56 21.49 35.19
C LEU A 1066 -3.40 20.61 36.12
N GLU A 1067 -3.46 19.30 35.86
CA GLU A 1067 -4.14 18.32 36.70
C GLU A 1067 -3.46 18.19 38.07
N LYS A 1068 -2.13 18.15 38.11
CA LYS A 1068 -1.36 18.21 39.38
C LYS A 1068 -1.54 19.54 40.13
N LEU A 1069 -1.71 20.66 39.42
CA LEU A 1069 -2.03 21.97 40.00
C LEU A 1069 -3.47 22.04 40.54
N ILE A 1070 -4.44 21.46 39.83
CA ILE A 1070 -5.83 21.40 40.28
C ILE A 1070 -5.96 20.49 41.50
N ILE A 1071 -5.23 19.38 41.53
CA ILE A 1071 -5.17 18.47 42.68
C ILE A 1071 -4.45 19.13 43.87
N SER A 1072 -3.44 19.97 43.64
CA SER A 1072 -2.74 20.69 44.71
C SER A 1072 -3.51 21.90 45.24
N LEU A 1073 -4.42 22.47 44.44
CA LEU A 1073 -5.28 23.61 44.80
C LEU A 1073 -6.63 23.20 45.39
N ALA A 1074 -6.98 21.90 45.39
CA ALA A 1074 -8.17 21.41 46.07
C ALA A 1074 -8.00 21.54 47.61
N PRO A 1075 -8.88 22.30 48.31
CA PRO A 1075 -8.69 22.57 49.73
C PRO A 1075 -8.90 21.29 50.55
N LYS A 1076 -7.84 20.87 51.26
CA LYS A 1076 -7.89 19.82 52.29
C LYS A 1076 -8.93 20.20 53.34
N LYS A 1077 -10.14 19.63 53.22
CA LYS A 1077 -11.17 19.70 54.26
C LYS A 1077 -10.73 18.88 55.47
N THR A 1078 -10.52 19.60 56.56
CA THR A 1078 -10.41 19.15 57.93
C THR A 1078 -11.71 18.49 58.41
N SER A 1079 -11.66 17.18 58.68
CA SER A 1079 -12.45 16.49 59.71
C SER A 1079 -11.74 15.15 59.95
N GLY A 1080 -11.49 14.64 61.15
CA GLY A 1080 -12.25 14.76 62.39
C GLY A 1080 -12.48 13.36 62.95
N ARG A 1081 -11.40 12.67 63.35
CA ARG A 1081 -11.30 11.74 64.50
C ARG A 1081 -12.42 10.68 64.68
N ARG A 1082 -12.14 9.40 64.40
CA ARG A 1082 -12.24 8.27 65.38
C ARG A 1082 -11.70 6.91 64.87
N ARG A 1083 -10.68 6.46 65.59
CA ARG A 1083 -10.09 5.12 65.90
C ARG A 1083 -10.63 3.81 65.29
N ALA A 1084 -9.60 2.97 65.02
CA ALA A 1084 -9.42 1.52 65.23
C ALA A 1084 -9.48 0.68 63.94
N GLY A 1085 -8.48 -0.11 63.55
CA GLY A 1085 -7.17 -0.45 64.10
C GLY A 1085 -6.52 -1.53 63.22
N THR A 1086 -5.20 -1.70 63.36
CA THR A 1086 -4.37 -2.89 62.99
C THR A 1086 -4.36 -3.33 61.51
N GLY A 1087 -3.23 -3.43 60.79
CA GLY A 1087 -1.82 -3.25 61.09
C GLY A 1087 -0.99 -3.88 59.94
N SER A 1088 0.18 -3.27 59.64
CA SER A 1088 1.41 -3.83 59.04
C SER A 1088 1.30 -4.63 57.71
N SER A 1089 2.07 -4.40 56.65
CA SER A 1089 3.51 -4.13 56.61
C SER A 1089 3.97 -3.55 55.26
N SER A 1090 5.03 -2.76 55.36
CA SER A 1090 5.85 -2.05 54.38
C SER A 1090 6.41 -2.85 53.20
N VAL A 1091 6.43 -2.22 52.02
CA VAL A 1091 7.33 -2.58 50.89
C VAL A 1091 8.38 -1.49 50.75
N VAL A 1092 9.63 -1.93 50.79
CA VAL A 1092 10.86 -1.17 50.55
C VAL A 1092 11.03 -0.95 49.05
N GLN A 1093 11.48 0.25 48.72
CA GLN A 1093 11.72 0.79 47.40
C GLN A 1093 13.18 0.51 47.00
N SER A 1094 13.40 -0.13 45.85
CA SER A 1094 14.69 -0.10 45.17
C SER A 1094 14.49 -0.14 43.66
N SER A 1095 15.09 0.86 43.02
CA SER A 1095 15.28 1.13 41.60
C SER A 1095 16.05 0.03 40.87
N GLU A 1096 15.62 -0.36 39.67
CA GLU A 1096 16.53 -0.79 38.60
C GLU A 1096 15.83 -0.80 37.23
N ALA A 1097 16.66 -0.64 36.20
CA ALA A 1097 16.36 -0.23 34.84
C ALA A 1097 15.67 -1.31 33.98
N TYR A 1098 14.82 -0.85 33.04
CA TYR A 1098 14.11 -1.68 32.08
C TYR A 1098 15.02 -2.08 30.90
N SER A 1099 15.30 -3.38 30.79
CA SER A 1099 15.58 -4.06 29.51
C SER A 1099 14.34 -4.84 29.08
N HIS A 1100 14.02 -4.74 27.79
CA HIS A 1100 12.83 -5.30 27.17
C HIS A 1100 13.04 -6.79 26.85
N ASP A 1101 12.38 -7.69 27.58
CA ASP A 1101 12.15 -9.07 27.15
C ASP A 1101 10.74 -9.49 27.58
N SER A 1102 9.87 -9.81 26.62
CA SER A 1102 8.44 -10.03 26.82
C SER A 1102 8.06 -11.50 26.75
N HIS A 1103 8.13 -12.18 27.89
CA HIS A 1103 7.38 -13.40 28.17
C HIS A 1103 6.12 -13.03 28.97
N ALA A 1104 4.95 -13.03 28.32
CA ALA A 1104 3.67 -12.82 28.98
C ALA A 1104 3.18 -14.13 29.62
N SER A 1105 3.18 -14.17 30.95
CA SER A 1105 2.44 -15.15 31.75
C SER A 1105 1.04 -14.59 32.06
N TYR A 1106 -0.01 -15.34 31.72
CA TYR A 1106 -1.39 -15.00 32.06
C TYR A 1106 -1.75 -15.63 33.41
N ALA A 1107 -2.02 -14.77 34.40
CA ALA A 1107 -2.60 -15.16 35.68
C ALA A 1107 -4.13 -15.25 35.56
N SER A 1108 -4.67 -16.39 35.98
CA SER A 1108 -6.10 -16.71 36.05
C SER A 1108 -6.79 -15.98 37.22
N GLY A 1109 -7.85 -15.23 36.93
CA GLY A 1109 -8.80 -14.72 37.91
C GLY A 1109 -10.19 -15.29 37.65
N ALA A 1110 -10.52 -16.38 38.36
CA ALA A 1110 -11.86 -16.92 38.44
C ALA A 1110 -12.69 -16.13 39.45
N SER A 1111 -13.91 -15.74 39.08
CA SER A 1111 -14.97 -15.48 40.05
C SER A 1111 -16.30 -15.90 39.43
N GLY A 1112 -16.97 -16.84 40.07
CA GLY A 1112 -18.26 -17.37 39.66
C GLY A 1112 -19.42 -16.53 40.17
N ALA A 1113 -20.44 -16.43 39.33
CA ALA A 1113 -21.86 -16.48 39.63
C ALA A 1113 -22.59 -16.88 38.35
#